data_AF-A0A1V8TLQ9-F1
#
_entry.id   AF-A0A1V8TLQ9-F1
#
_cell.length_a   1.000
_cell.length_b   1.000
_cell.length_c   1.000
_cell.angle_alpha   90.00
_cell.angle_beta   90.00
_cell.angle_gamma   90.00
#
_symmetry.space_group_name_H-M   'P 1'
#
loop_
_entity.id
_entity.type
_entity.pdbx_description
1 polymer ?
#
loop_
_entity_poly.entity_id
_entity_poly.type
_entity_poly.pdbx_seq_one_letter_code
_entity_poly.pdbx_strand_id
1 'polypeptide(L)'
;MDNTDITDAVMADIQIPSASMMDSMDDLFGEPTNLVVQAPLLPGPPPPAELFTSLGQELAVVDSVGNVLVFTGTTGLGRMSIVPTDVGGETAGSPSDLDGVVGAYWLPQWPMDFRHATTGWGTTSTTLETLSTLDEKLSHAAFCQQDDKLLLVTHDLRRHLRVYTVTIDWNSTQGKDQHRQGTFRIVPSLQIAHIVSLEYIAPQHSEGTLLTSLRIIPPLLAFTEPSFTSYATVVAIYAQATYPADPTQQHESFTTICRWHLEELAQALHPSFAKLQKRAAPPVTLPNKKILRQQPDLVTAKVVLTMQSLNHDTLIAFGASDGTVEYRDRETWNIAAPAFGDTTTVMSLPQAGFEFSPSLEHSVHIACNTDCAYMIAGGVDQKLRCKPAALRYGWQAIDDGILDISGMHETAVACVAREHTLLTHHNNASALELFALLPTDLASEYRRHLFFDITRALTRAHDLCSLDEKTKQRMLLGDNYIIRCLGAQLSLVPSSDAQPGLGGQLAWLVLNAKHAHFALFSSCSGASPPGPATLHSLRGLAIWSLELFTASLAALYTVHSALASKPGEAPAAAVQLHVASSSSPLLHLLLCSYPRTLLRYLALALTRYFKLVASSLPSSPSLPIKTELLETISKIKTLPFRLEILAAPNGLLGEVDRAVGEAYTAAAVGPRERSEVELAMLLSPAPDLPAAMTGALESIWTKVVPKYLGEMDLGALYFFDATGLTIQSRGMTGTGAKRKIDVLTKLPITGETVRTCRRCSSIMDDFVTTAEGLREMGGFWKAIASRMCVCGGSWWVG
;
A
#
# COMPACT_ATOMS: atom_id res chain seq x y z
N MET A 1 4.17 45.32 33.64
CA MET A 1 5.22 46.12 33.01
C MET A 1 6.45 45.26 32.96
N ASP A 2 6.78 44.88 31.72
CA ASP A 2 8.02 44.35 31.12
C ASP A 2 8.75 43.17 31.78
N ASN A 3 8.84 41.98 31.18
CA ASN A 3 9.46 41.48 29.95
C ASN A 3 10.92 40.98 30.16
N THR A 4 11.22 39.85 29.50
CA THR A 4 12.52 39.18 29.22
C THR A 4 13.13 38.15 30.21
N ASP A 5 13.36 36.97 29.60
CA ASP A 5 14.43 35.97 29.78
C ASP A 5 14.29 34.84 30.81
N ILE A 6 13.67 33.74 30.36
CA ILE A 6 14.02 32.37 30.78
C ILE A 6 14.08 31.49 29.52
N THR A 7 15.26 31.42 28.91
CA THR A 7 15.67 30.31 28.03
C THR A 7 16.74 29.53 28.76
N ASP A 8 16.35 28.40 29.36
CA ASP A 8 17.24 27.27 29.69
C ASP A 8 16.42 26.18 30.40
N ALA A 9 15.92 25.19 29.64
CA ALA A 9 15.75 23.80 30.07
C ALA A 9 15.05 22.98 28.98
N VAL A 10 15.73 21.91 28.55
CA VAL A 10 15.24 20.62 28.01
C VAL A 10 16.07 20.21 26.78
N MET A 11 17.29 19.76 27.05
CA MET A 11 18.03 18.81 26.22
C MET A 11 18.35 17.63 27.14
N ALA A 12 17.59 16.54 27.01
CA ALA A 12 17.85 15.29 27.69
C ALA A 12 18.45 14.30 26.69
N ASP A 13 19.75 14.09 26.82
CA ASP A 13 20.53 13.09 26.09
C ASP A 13 20.10 11.66 26.48
N ILE A 14 19.86 10.82 25.48
CA ILE A 14 19.73 9.36 25.65
C ILE A 14 21.07 8.73 25.26
N GLN A 15 21.78 8.22 26.26
CA GLN A 15 23.00 7.42 26.12
C GLN A 15 22.70 6.02 25.56
N ILE A 16 23.47 5.60 24.54
CA ILE A 16 23.57 4.21 24.07
C ILE A 16 24.93 3.67 24.57
N PRO A 17 25.02 2.45 25.14
CA PRO A 17 26.25 1.98 25.76
C PRO A 17 27.28 1.53 24.72
N SER A 18 28.52 2.02 24.91
CA SER A 18 29.73 1.66 24.19
C SER A 18 30.19 0.24 24.48
N ALA A 19 30.56 -0.52 23.45
CA ALA A 19 31.46 -1.66 23.56
C ALA A 19 32.70 -1.42 22.69
N SER A 20 33.84 -1.67 23.31
CA SER A 20 35.21 -1.34 22.92
C SER A 20 35.78 -2.17 21.77
N MET A 21 36.53 -1.53 20.87
CA MET A 21 37.88 -1.96 20.46
C MET A 21 38.52 -0.86 19.59
N MET A 22 39.38 -0.05 20.21
CA MET A 22 40.49 0.63 19.52
C MET A 22 41.67 -0.35 19.56
N ASP A 23 42.31 -0.58 18.42
CA ASP A 23 43.76 -0.38 18.24
C ASP A 23 44.21 -0.78 16.83
N SER A 24 45.19 -0.04 16.32
CA SER A 24 46.01 -0.29 15.12
C SER A 24 45.47 0.16 13.75
N MET A 25 45.85 1.37 13.33
CA MET A 25 46.66 1.60 12.11
C MET A 25 46.92 3.11 11.92
N ASP A 26 47.94 3.63 12.61
CA ASP A 26 48.46 5.00 12.49
C ASP A 26 49.77 5.08 11.65
N ASP A 27 50.10 4.04 10.89
CA ASP A 27 51.30 4.03 10.05
C ASP A 27 50.93 3.99 8.57
N LEU A 28 50.66 5.16 7.96
CA LEU A 28 50.76 5.42 6.50
C LEU A 28 50.46 6.90 6.14
N PHE A 29 51.08 7.86 6.82
CA PHE A 29 51.09 9.26 6.38
C PHE A 29 52.52 9.74 6.12
N GLY A 30 52.86 9.86 4.84
CA GLY A 30 53.94 10.74 4.37
C GLY A 30 53.35 12.06 3.87
N GLU A 31 53.88 13.19 4.32
CA GLU A 31 53.59 14.52 3.79
C GLU A 31 54.37 14.82 2.47
N PRO A 32 54.27 16.02 1.86
CA PRO A 32 53.26 16.36 0.86
C PRO A 32 53.93 16.76 -0.48
N THR A 33 53.50 16.17 -1.59
CA THR A 33 53.89 16.67 -2.92
C THR A 33 52.71 17.39 -3.57
N ASN A 34 52.91 18.69 -3.79
CA ASN A 34 52.09 19.58 -4.59
C ASN A 34 51.76 18.95 -5.96
N LEU A 35 50.54 18.42 -6.09
CA LEU A 35 49.90 18.10 -7.35
C LEU A 35 48.44 18.55 -7.23
N VAL A 36 48.05 19.44 -8.14
CA VAL A 36 46.67 19.90 -8.32
C VAL A 36 45.82 18.68 -8.68
N VAL A 37 45.11 18.13 -7.70
CA VAL A 37 44.15 17.04 -7.92
C VAL A 37 42.82 17.68 -8.30
N GLN A 38 42.48 17.64 -9.59
CA GLN A 38 41.08 17.67 -10.02
C GLN A 38 40.37 16.52 -9.31
N ALA A 39 39.41 16.85 -8.44
CA ALA A 39 38.57 15.88 -7.76
C ALA A 39 37.91 14.95 -8.80
N PRO A 40 37.99 13.61 -8.66
CA PRO A 40 37.19 12.72 -9.46
C PRO A 40 35.75 12.79 -8.95
N LEU A 41 34.99 13.73 -9.49
CA LEU A 41 33.53 13.67 -9.45
C LEU A 41 33.11 12.53 -10.37
N LEU A 42 32.56 11.47 -9.78
CA LEU A 42 31.35 10.73 -10.19
C LEU A 42 31.38 9.32 -9.55
N PRO A 43 30.71 9.10 -8.41
CA PRO A 43 29.94 7.87 -8.27
C PRO A 43 28.78 7.97 -9.28
N GLY A 44 28.45 6.86 -9.94
CA GLY A 44 27.34 6.82 -10.91
C GLY A 44 26.03 7.38 -10.35
N PRO A 45 25.08 7.76 -11.22
CA PRO A 45 23.81 8.34 -10.77
C PRO A 45 23.16 7.38 -9.75
N PRO A 46 22.75 7.86 -8.56
CA PRO A 46 22.01 7.03 -7.63
C PRO A 46 20.72 6.55 -8.33
N PRO A 47 20.26 5.33 -8.03
CA PRO A 47 19.05 4.81 -8.65
C PRO A 47 17.85 5.76 -8.40
N PRO A 48 16.90 5.88 -9.35
CA PRO A 48 15.73 6.73 -9.23
C PRO A 48 15.00 6.54 -7.89
N ALA A 49 14.71 7.63 -7.20
CA ALA A 49 14.02 7.66 -5.90
C ALA A 49 12.56 7.13 -5.91
N GLU A 50 12.01 6.75 -7.07
CA GLU A 50 10.61 6.27 -7.22
C GLU A 50 10.47 4.73 -7.19
N LEU A 51 11.41 4.04 -6.53
CA LEU A 51 11.52 2.57 -6.51
C LEU A 51 10.40 1.81 -5.74
N PHE A 52 9.32 2.46 -5.29
CA PHE A 52 8.44 1.88 -4.27
C PHE A 52 6.94 1.80 -4.59
N THR A 53 6.51 2.04 -5.83
CA THR A 53 5.07 2.29 -6.08
C THR A 53 4.35 1.29 -6.97
N SER A 54 5.03 0.27 -7.48
CA SER A 54 4.36 -0.93 -7.97
C SER A 54 5.14 -2.14 -7.50
N LEU A 55 4.50 -3.02 -6.73
CA LEU A 55 5.04 -4.33 -6.36
C LEU A 55 5.07 -5.26 -7.60
N GLY A 56 5.69 -4.81 -8.69
CA GLY A 56 6.20 -5.67 -9.74
C GLY A 56 7.15 -6.68 -9.11
N GLN A 57 7.09 -7.92 -9.58
CA GLN A 57 8.11 -8.91 -9.22
C GLN A 57 9.31 -8.83 -10.17
N GLU A 58 9.26 -7.88 -11.11
CA GLU A 58 10.17 -7.78 -12.24
C GLU A 58 10.71 -6.36 -12.40
N LEU A 59 12.02 -6.27 -12.67
CA LEU A 59 12.77 -5.02 -12.79
C LEU A 59 13.44 -4.95 -14.16
N ALA A 60 13.18 -3.89 -14.93
CA ALA A 60 13.90 -3.57 -16.14
C ALA A 60 15.06 -2.60 -15.83
N VAL A 61 16.23 -2.84 -16.41
CA VAL A 61 17.46 -2.06 -16.19
C VAL A 61 18.16 -1.80 -17.52
N VAL A 62 18.78 -0.62 -17.66
CA VAL A 62 19.70 -0.29 -18.75
C VAL A 62 21.04 0.12 -18.16
N ASP A 63 22.11 -0.46 -18.69
CA ASP A 63 23.48 -0.07 -18.36
C ASP A 63 24.03 0.98 -19.32
N SER A 64 25.19 1.55 -18.99
CA SER A 64 25.83 2.61 -19.77
C SER A 64 26.34 2.16 -21.14
N VAL A 65 26.41 0.85 -21.39
CA VAL A 65 26.78 0.25 -22.69
C VAL A 65 25.56 0.03 -23.58
N GLY A 66 24.35 0.15 -23.01
CA GLY A 66 23.08 -0.01 -23.73
C GLY A 66 22.53 -1.43 -23.69
N ASN A 67 22.93 -2.25 -22.72
CA ASN A 67 22.25 -3.53 -22.48
C ASN A 67 20.97 -3.30 -21.68
N VAL A 68 19.86 -3.83 -22.19
CA VAL A 68 18.56 -3.87 -21.52
C VAL A 68 18.41 -5.23 -20.83
N LEU A 69 18.22 -5.22 -19.52
CA LEU A 69 18.08 -6.38 -18.66
C LEU A 69 16.69 -6.42 -18.03
N VAL A 70 16.06 -7.59 -17.98
CA VAL A 70 14.84 -7.82 -17.20
C VAL A 70 15.12 -8.92 -16.18
N PHE A 71 14.98 -8.55 -14.91
CA PHE A 71 15.05 -9.45 -13.76
C PHE A 71 13.64 -9.90 -13.39
N THR A 72 13.47 -11.20 -13.09
CA THR A 72 12.20 -11.82 -12.74
C THR A 72 12.34 -12.61 -11.44
N GLY A 73 11.57 -12.29 -10.39
CA GLY A 73 11.72 -12.88 -9.05
C GLY A 73 10.41 -13.38 -8.44
N THR A 74 10.49 -14.17 -7.35
CA THR A 74 9.31 -14.73 -6.64
C THR A 74 9.02 -14.07 -5.29
N THR A 75 9.95 -13.30 -4.75
CA THR A 75 9.88 -12.75 -3.39
C THR A 75 10.17 -11.25 -3.38
N GLY A 76 9.43 -10.51 -2.54
CA GLY A 76 9.59 -9.07 -2.40
C GLY A 76 11.00 -8.64 -1.98
N LEU A 77 11.29 -7.35 -2.24
CA LEU A 77 12.57 -6.64 -2.12
C LEU A 77 13.42 -6.91 -0.86
N GLY A 78 12.83 -7.33 0.26
CA GLY A 78 13.54 -7.61 1.52
C GLY A 78 14.58 -8.75 1.47
N ARG A 79 14.87 -9.29 0.28
CA ARG A 79 15.88 -10.33 0.02
C ARG A 79 16.87 -9.97 -1.08
N MET A 80 16.83 -8.76 -1.65
CA MET A 80 17.94 -8.28 -2.48
C MET A 80 19.10 -7.92 -1.56
N SER A 81 20.03 -8.84 -1.33
CA SER A 81 21.39 -8.41 -1.04
C SER A 81 22.05 -8.08 -2.37
N ILE A 82 22.74 -6.94 -2.46
CA ILE A 82 23.76 -6.75 -3.49
C ILE A 82 24.78 -7.85 -3.22
N VAL A 83 24.74 -8.92 -3.99
CA VAL A 83 25.80 -9.93 -3.99
C VAL A 83 26.83 -9.40 -4.98
N PRO A 84 28.03 -9.00 -4.55
CA PRO A 84 29.15 -8.94 -5.47
C PRO A 84 29.30 -10.35 -6.02
N THR A 85 29.05 -10.54 -7.31
CA THR A 85 29.19 -11.84 -7.96
C THR A 85 30.67 -12.21 -8.01
N ASP A 86 31.20 -12.77 -6.93
CA ASP A 86 32.33 -13.70 -6.99
C ASP A 86 31.78 -15.04 -7.48
N VAL A 87 31.45 -15.11 -8.77
CA VAL A 87 31.21 -16.39 -9.43
C VAL A 87 32.56 -16.84 -9.98
N GLY A 88 33.23 -17.69 -9.22
CA GLY A 88 34.41 -18.43 -9.66
C GLY A 88 34.12 -19.20 -10.94
N GLY A 89 34.59 -18.64 -12.06
CA GLY A 89 34.55 -19.23 -13.39
C GLY A 89 35.34 -18.32 -14.31
N GLU A 90 36.53 -18.76 -14.72
CA GLU A 90 37.57 -18.00 -15.44
C GLU A 90 37.17 -17.53 -16.88
N THR A 91 35.92 -17.18 -17.14
CA THR A 91 35.48 -16.67 -18.45
C THR A 91 34.51 -15.48 -18.40
N ALA A 92 34.12 -14.98 -17.23
CA ALA A 92 33.42 -13.70 -17.11
C ALA A 92 34.42 -12.61 -16.70
N GLY A 93 34.62 -11.60 -17.54
CA GLY A 93 35.50 -10.48 -17.25
C GLY A 93 35.13 -9.82 -15.92
N SER A 94 36.14 -9.34 -15.20
CA SER A 94 35.95 -8.48 -14.03
C SER A 94 34.95 -7.36 -14.34
N PRO A 95 34.04 -6.99 -13.42
CA PRO A 95 33.15 -5.85 -13.62
C PRO A 95 34.03 -4.64 -13.89
N SER A 96 34.01 -4.16 -15.14
CA SER A 96 34.75 -2.97 -15.52
C SER A 96 33.96 -1.75 -15.05
N ASP A 97 34.62 -0.63 -14.75
CA ASP A 97 33.98 0.68 -14.47
C ASP A 97 33.07 1.19 -15.63
N LEU A 98 32.88 0.38 -16.67
CA LEU A 98 32.08 0.63 -17.87
C LEU A 98 30.62 0.14 -17.77
N ASP A 99 30.25 -0.63 -16.74
CA ASP A 99 28.92 -1.26 -16.59
C ASP A 99 28.00 -0.56 -15.56
N GLY A 100 27.98 0.78 -15.57
CA GLY A 100 27.12 1.55 -14.66
C GLY A 100 25.65 1.49 -15.07
N VAL A 101 24.73 1.30 -14.12
CA VAL A 101 23.29 1.41 -14.38
C VAL A 101 22.92 2.86 -14.66
N VAL A 102 22.27 3.14 -15.79
CA VAL A 102 21.86 4.49 -16.21
C VAL A 102 20.34 4.68 -16.27
N GLY A 103 19.58 3.59 -16.13
CA GLY A 103 18.12 3.63 -16.01
C GLY A 103 17.57 2.33 -15.41
N ALA A 104 16.49 2.44 -14.63
CA ALA A 104 15.81 1.30 -14.05
C ALA A 104 14.30 1.58 -13.89
N TYR A 105 13.47 0.53 -13.96
CA TYR A 105 12.02 0.65 -13.90
C TYR A 105 11.34 -0.65 -13.44
N TRP A 106 10.46 -0.56 -12.47
CA TRP A 106 9.63 -1.67 -12.00
C TRP A 106 8.48 -1.94 -12.97
N LEU A 107 8.36 -3.17 -13.43
CA LEU A 107 7.24 -3.55 -14.30
C LEU A 107 5.95 -3.64 -13.46
N PRO A 108 4.84 -3.02 -13.87
CA PRO A 108 3.58 -3.17 -13.17
C PRO A 108 3.12 -4.63 -13.21
N GLN A 109 2.46 -5.08 -12.13
CA GLN A 109 1.99 -6.47 -11.97
C GLN A 109 1.20 -6.95 -13.20
N TRP A 110 1.81 -7.82 -14.00
CA TRP A 110 1.09 -8.65 -14.97
C TRP A 110 0.24 -9.69 -14.19
N PRO A 111 -0.88 -10.21 -14.73
CA PRO A 111 -1.84 -11.00 -13.94
C PRO A 111 -1.16 -12.15 -13.19
N MET A 112 -1.53 -12.26 -11.91
CA MET A 112 -1.03 -13.20 -10.89
C MET A 112 -1.16 -14.71 -11.22
N ASP A 113 -1.41 -15.06 -12.48
CA ASP A 113 -1.64 -16.43 -12.93
C ASP A 113 -0.34 -17.23 -13.10
N PHE A 114 0.82 -16.58 -12.97
CA PHE A 114 2.12 -17.22 -13.20
C PHE A 114 2.89 -17.46 -11.91
N ARG A 115 3.01 -18.74 -11.55
CA ARG A 115 3.72 -19.23 -10.36
C ARG A 115 5.14 -19.66 -10.75
N HIS A 116 6.16 -18.95 -10.27
CA HIS A 116 7.55 -19.40 -10.39
C HIS A 116 7.90 -20.33 -9.21
N ALA A 117 8.49 -21.48 -9.53
CA ALA A 117 8.93 -22.49 -8.55
C ALA A 117 10.38 -22.32 -8.08
N THR A 118 11.13 -21.36 -8.65
CA THR A 118 12.54 -21.16 -8.36
C THR A 118 12.74 -20.06 -7.31
N THR A 119 13.66 -20.30 -6.39
CA THR A 119 14.08 -19.39 -5.31
C THR A 119 15.11 -18.34 -5.77
N GLY A 120 15.38 -18.22 -7.07
CA GLY A 120 16.36 -17.29 -7.64
C GLY A 120 15.75 -16.40 -8.73
N TRP A 121 16.40 -15.27 -8.98
CA TRP A 121 16.03 -14.34 -10.05
C TRP A 121 16.40 -14.92 -11.41
N GLY A 122 15.48 -14.86 -12.37
CA GLY A 122 15.75 -15.11 -13.79
C GLY A 122 16.13 -13.81 -14.48
N THR A 123 17.11 -13.85 -15.39
CA THR A 123 17.58 -12.67 -16.12
C THR A 123 17.45 -12.91 -17.63
N THR A 124 16.86 -11.97 -18.34
CA THR A 124 16.89 -11.90 -19.81
C THR A 124 17.54 -10.59 -20.24
N SER A 125 18.42 -10.62 -21.23
CA SER A 125 19.14 -9.45 -21.74
C SER A 125 19.04 -9.30 -23.26
N THR A 126 19.18 -8.06 -23.72
CA THR A 126 19.38 -7.72 -25.14
C THR A 126 20.11 -6.37 -25.22
N THR A 127 20.80 -6.09 -26.33
CA THR A 127 21.57 -4.84 -26.49
C THR A 127 20.88 -3.92 -27.48
N LEU A 128 20.81 -2.61 -27.17
CA LEU A 128 20.18 -1.60 -28.02
C LEU A 128 20.90 -1.48 -29.36
N GLU A 129 22.17 -1.08 -29.31
CA GLU A 129 23.07 -0.84 -30.43
C GLU A 129 24.50 -1.13 -29.95
N THR A 130 25.38 -1.58 -30.85
CA THR A 130 26.78 -1.80 -30.51
C THR A 130 27.50 -0.46 -30.44
N LEU A 131 28.11 -0.13 -29.30
CA LEU A 131 28.93 1.07 -29.16
C LEU A 131 30.11 1.04 -30.14
N SER A 132 30.26 2.11 -30.92
CA SER A 132 31.40 2.28 -31.83
C SER A 132 32.49 3.16 -31.21
N THR A 133 32.12 4.09 -30.32
CA THR A 133 33.04 5.01 -29.63
C THR A 133 32.67 5.23 -28.16
N LEU A 134 33.62 5.68 -27.33
CA LEU A 134 33.38 5.94 -25.90
C LEU A 134 32.41 7.12 -25.66
N ASP A 135 32.33 8.07 -26.59
CA ASP A 135 31.40 9.21 -26.48
C ASP A 135 29.93 8.79 -26.71
N GLU A 136 29.69 7.60 -27.26
CA GLU A 136 28.36 7.01 -27.42
C GLU A 136 27.88 6.30 -26.13
N LYS A 137 28.69 6.31 -25.08
CA LYS A 137 28.31 5.79 -23.76
C LYS A 137 27.06 6.52 -23.28
N LEU A 138 26.09 5.75 -22.82
CA LEU A 138 24.86 6.31 -22.27
C LEU A 138 25.18 6.97 -20.93
N SER A 139 24.67 8.18 -20.77
CA SER A 139 24.74 8.96 -19.52
C SER A 139 23.47 8.78 -18.69
N HIS A 140 22.30 8.72 -19.36
CA HIS A 140 20.99 8.62 -18.73
C HIS A 140 20.06 7.75 -19.57
N ALA A 141 19.18 7.01 -18.92
CA ALA A 141 18.07 6.31 -19.55
C ALA A 141 16.81 6.38 -18.67
N ALA A 142 15.65 6.43 -19.33
CA ALA A 142 14.35 6.43 -18.67
C ALA A 142 13.41 5.46 -19.36
N PHE A 143 12.64 4.71 -18.56
CA PHE A 143 11.54 3.89 -19.05
C PHE A 143 10.20 4.51 -18.68
N CYS A 144 9.18 4.14 -19.44
CA CYS A 144 7.80 4.38 -19.11
C CYS A 144 6.94 3.30 -19.75
N GLN A 145 5.92 2.80 -19.05
CA GLN A 145 4.94 1.94 -19.69
C GLN A 145 4.09 2.74 -20.67
N GLN A 146 3.86 2.17 -21.85
CA GLN A 146 2.89 2.65 -22.82
C GLN A 146 2.15 1.44 -23.38
N ASP A 147 0.88 1.29 -22.99
CA ASP A 147 0.03 0.15 -23.33
C ASP A 147 0.66 -1.20 -22.89
N ASP A 148 0.90 -2.10 -23.84
CA ASP A 148 1.52 -3.42 -23.67
C ASP A 148 3.05 -3.41 -23.83
N LYS A 149 3.66 -2.23 -24.01
CA LYS A 149 5.08 -2.06 -24.28
C LYS A 149 5.72 -1.07 -23.30
N LEU A 150 7.05 -1.06 -23.28
CA LEU A 150 7.82 -0.04 -22.59
C LEU A 150 8.38 0.93 -23.63
N LEU A 151 8.24 2.21 -23.36
CA LEU A 151 9.01 3.25 -24.03
C LEU A 151 10.33 3.42 -23.28
N LEU A 152 11.44 3.46 -24.00
CA LEU A 152 12.78 3.69 -23.47
C LEU A 152 13.38 4.90 -24.16
N VAL A 153 13.88 5.85 -23.39
CA VAL A 153 14.62 7.01 -23.90
C VAL A 153 16.03 6.98 -23.34
N THR A 154 17.03 7.18 -24.17
CA THR A 154 18.44 7.22 -23.77
C THR A 154 19.09 8.54 -24.19
N HIS A 155 20.08 8.98 -23.41
CA HIS A 155 20.90 10.16 -23.68
C HIS A 155 22.39 9.80 -23.54
N ASP A 156 23.20 10.05 -24.57
CA ASP A 156 24.64 9.77 -24.57
C ASP A 156 25.51 11.02 -24.32
N LEU A 157 26.83 10.82 -24.19
CA LEU A 157 27.78 11.92 -23.95
C LEU A 157 27.91 12.90 -25.14
N ARG A 158 27.50 12.48 -26.35
CA ARG A 158 27.38 13.36 -27.53
C ARG A 158 26.07 14.15 -27.58
N ARG A 159 25.23 14.04 -26.56
CA ARG A 159 23.92 14.68 -26.48
C ARG A 159 22.95 14.18 -27.55
N HIS A 160 23.08 12.91 -27.93
CA HIS A 160 22.07 12.26 -28.75
C HIS A 160 20.99 11.67 -27.84
N LEU A 161 19.75 12.01 -28.15
CA LEU A 161 18.56 11.47 -27.50
C LEU A 161 17.91 10.47 -28.43
N ARG A 162 17.77 9.21 -27.99
CA ARG A 162 17.18 8.13 -28.80
C ARG A 162 15.96 7.55 -28.08
N VAL A 163 14.93 7.21 -28.84
CA VAL A 163 13.68 6.64 -28.32
C VAL A 163 13.48 5.25 -28.91
N TYR A 164 13.20 4.28 -28.05
CA TYR A 164 12.98 2.88 -28.38
C TYR A 164 11.65 2.39 -27.81
N THR A 165 11.05 1.39 -28.45
CA THR A 165 9.99 0.57 -27.86
C THR A 165 10.58 -0.78 -27.49
N VAL A 166 10.34 -1.24 -26.26
CA VAL A 166 10.72 -2.56 -25.75
C VAL A 166 9.44 -3.37 -25.53
N THR A 167 9.33 -4.51 -26.21
CA THR A 167 8.23 -5.47 -26.05
C THR A 167 8.75 -6.70 -25.33
N ILE A 168 8.04 -7.13 -24.28
CA ILE A 168 8.39 -8.31 -23.49
C ILE A 168 7.40 -9.42 -23.83
N ASP A 169 7.88 -10.49 -24.46
CA ASP A 169 7.08 -11.70 -24.67
C ASP A 169 7.38 -12.71 -23.55
N TRP A 170 6.36 -12.97 -22.73
CA TRP A 170 6.43 -13.88 -21.58
C TRP A 170 6.26 -15.35 -21.95
N ASN A 171 6.04 -15.71 -23.22
CA ASN A 171 5.94 -17.09 -23.70
C ASN A 171 4.91 -17.97 -22.91
N SER A 172 3.79 -17.38 -22.46
CA SER A 172 2.85 -17.98 -21.49
C SER A 172 2.04 -19.18 -22.00
N THR A 173 1.96 -19.40 -23.31
CA THR A 173 1.03 -20.35 -23.95
C THR A 173 1.57 -21.77 -24.12
N GLN A 174 2.83 -22.05 -23.79
CA GLN A 174 3.45 -23.36 -24.07
C GLN A 174 3.17 -24.46 -23.02
N GLY A 175 2.29 -24.25 -22.03
CA GLY A 175 2.20 -25.11 -20.84
C GLY A 175 0.84 -25.69 -20.47
N LYS A 176 -0.01 -26.14 -21.40
CA LYS A 176 -1.27 -26.82 -21.03
C LYS A 176 -1.07 -28.14 -20.24
N ASP A 177 0.06 -28.82 -20.41
CA ASP A 177 0.38 -30.06 -19.68
C ASP A 177 1.11 -29.85 -18.34
N GLN A 178 1.73 -28.69 -18.11
CA GLN A 178 2.52 -28.40 -16.90
C GLN A 178 1.70 -27.91 -15.70
N HIS A 179 0.42 -27.56 -15.89
CA HIS A 179 -0.48 -27.16 -14.80
C HIS A 179 -0.66 -28.25 -13.73
N ARG A 180 -0.42 -29.52 -14.08
CA ARG A 180 -0.52 -30.67 -13.17
C ARG A 180 0.65 -30.82 -12.19
N GLN A 181 1.80 -30.19 -12.45
CA GLN A 181 3.03 -30.39 -11.65
C GLN A 181 3.46 -29.18 -10.81
N GLY A 182 2.70 -28.09 -10.82
CA GLY A 182 2.94 -26.95 -9.91
C GLY A 182 4.21 -26.14 -10.19
N THR A 183 4.93 -26.41 -11.27
CA THR A 183 6.14 -25.69 -11.69
C THR A 183 5.95 -25.07 -13.07
N PHE A 184 5.79 -23.75 -13.15
CA PHE A 184 5.79 -23.00 -14.41
C PHE A 184 7.13 -22.26 -14.52
N ARG A 185 7.85 -22.43 -15.65
CA ARG A 185 9.09 -21.70 -15.93
C ARG A 185 8.83 -20.74 -17.08
N ILE A 186 8.72 -19.45 -16.77
CA ILE A 186 8.67 -18.40 -17.80
C ILE A 186 10.10 -18.05 -18.20
N VAL A 187 10.35 -18.01 -19.51
CA VAL A 187 11.58 -17.44 -20.09
C VAL A 187 11.13 -16.28 -20.96
N PRO A 188 11.22 -15.02 -20.48
CA PRO A 188 10.80 -13.89 -21.26
C PRO A 188 11.80 -13.65 -22.40
N SER A 189 11.32 -13.13 -23.53
CA SER A 189 12.14 -12.64 -24.64
C SER A 189 11.88 -11.16 -24.88
N LEU A 190 12.92 -10.42 -25.27
CA LEU A 190 12.89 -8.97 -25.43
C LEU A 190 13.02 -8.61 -26.91
N GLN A 191 12.10 -7.77 -27.39
CA GLN A 191 12.15 -7.20 -28.75
C GLN A 191 12.26 -5.67 -28.65
N ILE A 192 13.29 -5.11 -29.28
CA ILE A 192 13.56 -3.67 -29.26
C ILE A 192 13.37 -3.09 -30.66
N ALA A 193 12.65 -1.97 -30.75
CA ALA A 193 12.49 -1.21 -31.98
C ALA A 193 12.89 0.26 -31.77
N HIS A 194 13.88 0.75 -32.52
CA HIS A 194 14.23 2.18 -32.54
C HIS A 194 13.14 2.99 -33.25
N ILE A 195 12.71 4.09 -32.62
CA ILE A 195 11.61 4.93 -33.09
C ILE A 195 12.14 6.20 -33.76
N VAL A 196 12.90 7.00 -33.00
CA VAL A 196 13.33 8.34 -33.40
C VAL A 196 14.56 8.74 -32.59
N SER A 197 15.46 9.48 -33.23
CA SER A 197 16.64 10.07 -32.62
C SER A 197 16.70 11.57 -32.89
N LEU A 198 17.31 12.30 -31.96
CA LEU A 198 17.67 13.71 -32.08
C LEU A 198 19.14 13.85 -31.68
N GLU A 199 19.87 14.73 -32.35
CA GLU A 199 21.29 14.96 -32.13
C GLU A 199 21.53 16.37 -31.56
N TYR A 200 22.64 16.54 -30.84
CA TYR A 200 23.08 17.82 -30.26
C TYR A 200 22.03 18.51 -29.38
N ILE A 201 21.31 17.73 -28.56
CA ILE A 201 20.31 18.31 -27.68
C ILE A 201 20.97 19.19 -26.61
N ALA A 202 20.51 20.42 -26.50
CA ALA A 202 20.87 21.35 -25.44
C ALA A 202 19.70 22.28 -25.14
N PRO A 203 19.68 22.92 -23.96
CA PRO A 203 18.79 24.03 -23.70
C PRO A 203 18.93 25.16 -24.74
N GLN A 204 17.81 25.79 -25.11
CA GLN A 204 17.76 26.83 -26.14
C GLN A 204 18.45 28.14 -25.73
N HIS A 205 18.52 28.42 -24.42
CA HIS A 205 18.94 29.72 -23.88
C HIS A 205 19.95 29.63 -22.73
N SER A 206 20.53 28.47 -22.45
CA SER A 206 21.52 28.31 -21.38
C SER A 206 22.72 27.48 -21.84
N GLU A 207 23.90 28.10 -21.80
CA GLU A 207 25.17 27.43 -22.07
C GLU A 207 25.78 26.91 -20.75
N GLY A 208 26.58 25.85 -20.81
CA GLY A 208 27.30 25.32 -19.64
C GLY A 208 26.47 24.46 -18.66
N THR A 209 25.18 24.26 -18.90
CA THR A 209 24.34 23.37 -18.09
C THR A 209 24.61 21.89 -18.37
N LEU A 210 24.46 21.03 -17.37
CA LEU A 210 24.59 19.58 -17.49
C LEU A 210 23.24 18.88 -17.28
N LEU A 211 23.00 17.80 -18.02
CA LEU A 211 21.82 16.96 -17.82
C LEU A 211 21.94 16.26 -16.46
N THR A 212 20.98 16.49 -15.58
CA THR A 212 20.91 15.86 -14.24
C THR A 212 19.80 14.84 -14.12
N SER A 213 18.75 14.95 -14.94
CA SER A 213 17.63 14.00 -14.91
C SER A 213 16.98 13.84 -16.28
N LEU A 214 16.59 12.60 -16.58
CA LEU A 214 15.83 12.23 -17.76
C LEU A 214 14.60 11.43 -17.33
N ARG A 215 13.43 11.83 -17.81
CA ARG A 215 12.14 11.21 -17.48
C ARG A 215 11.22 11.15 -18.70
N ILE A 216 10.24 10.25 -18.63
CA ILE A 216 9.16 10.14 -19.60
C ILE A 216 7.84 10.21 -18.83
N ILE A 217 6.94 11.10 -19.25
CA ILE A 217 5.58 11.18 -18.74
C ILE A 217 4.66 10.45 -19.75
N PRO A 218 3.96 9.37 -19.37
CA PRO A 218 3.04 8.65 -20.25
C PRO A 218 1.85 9.52 -20.61
N PRO A 219 1.22 9.36 -21.80
CA PRO A 219 0.00 10.09 -22.13
C PRO A 219 -1.10 9.84 -21.08
N LEU A 220 -1.89 10.87 -20.76
CA LEU A 220 -3.03 10.74 -19.86
C LEU A 220 -4.01 9.70 -20.41
N LEU A 221 -4.47 8.81 -19.52
CA LEU A 221 -5.54 7.88 -19.83
C LEU A 221 -6.84 8.69 -19.95
N ALA A 222 -7.44 8.68 -21.15
CA ALA A 222 -8.70 9.37 -21.38
C ALA A 222 -9.85 8.63 -20.68
N PHE A 223 -10.24 9.08 -19.49
CA PHE A 223 -11.45 8.59 -18.79
C PHE A 223 -12.73 9.29 -19.28
N THR A 224 -12.59 10.43 -19.98
CA THR A 224 -13.65 11.23 -20.62
C THR A 224 -13.09 11.87 -21.89
N GLU A 225 -13.92 12.44 -22.78
CA GLU A 225 -13.43 13.17 -23.97
C GLU A 225 -12.46 14.26 -23.53
N PRO A 226 -11.16 14.17 -23.90
CA PRO A 226 -10.19 15.09 -23.36
C PRO A 226 -10.34 16.46 -24.02
N SER A 227 -10.26 17.53 -23.23
CA SER A 227 -10.22 18.92 -23.72
C SER A 227 -8.99 19.20 -24.59
N PHE A 228 -7.93 18.40 -24.45
CA PHE A 228 -6.67 18.53 -25.19
C PHE A 228 -6.08 17.16 -25.57
N THR A 229 -5.21 17.15 -26.58
CA THR A 229 -4.48 15.93 -26.98
C THR A 229 -3.30 15.70 -26.03
N SER A 230 -3.31 14.58 -25.31
CA SER A 230 -2.19 14.19 -24.44
C SER A 230 -1.16 13.34 -25.19
N TYR A 231 0.12 13.72 -25.11
CA TYR A 231 1.24 12.99 -25.70
C TYR A 231 2.14 12.36 -24.64
N ALA A 232 2.88 11.32 -25.03
CA ALA A 232 4.05 10.89 -24.26
C ALA A 232 5.10 12.01 -24.32
N THR A 233 5.58 12.46 -23.16
CA THR A 233 6.46 13.63 -23.07
C THR A 233 7.80 13.23 -22.48
N VAL A 234 8.87 13.42 -23.25
CA VAL A 234 10.25 13.28 -22.76
C VAL A 234 10.62 14.58 -22.06
N VAL A 235 11.13 14.47 -20.83
CA VAL A 235 11.54 15.61 -20.00
C VAL A 235 13.02 15.44 -19.64
N ALA A 236 13.83 16.43 -19.98
CA ALA A 236 15.24 16.51 -19.64
C ALA A 236 15.48 17.73 -18.76
N ILE A 237 16.10 17.52 -17.61
CA ILE A 237 16.38 18.57 -16.64
C ILE A 237 17.88 18.88 -16.68
N TYR A 238 18.20 20.10 -17.07
CA TYR A 238 19.56 20.61 -17.15
C TYR A 238 19.78 21.57 -15.98
N ALA A 239 20.81 21.33 -15.16
CA ALA A 239 21.12 22.20 -14.04
C ALA A 239 22.49 22.87 -14.21
N GLN A 240 22.58 24.08 -13.67
CA GLN A 240 23.83 24.76 -13.40
C GLN A 240 23.87 25.07 -11.90
N ALA A 241 24.74 24.37 -11.19
CA ALA A 241 25.03 24.64 -9.78
C ALA A 241 26.37 25.36 -9.70
N THR A 242 26.36 26.55 -9.12
CA THR A 242 27.57 27.32 -8.88
C THR A 242 28.06 27.09 -7.47
N TYR A 243 29.29 26.60 -7.34
CA TYR A 243 30.00 26.65 -6.07
C TYR A 243 30.56 28.07 -5.91
N PRO A 244 30.26 28.80 -4.82
CA PRO A 244 30.84 30.12 -4.60
C PRO A 244 32.32 29.95 -4.20
N ALA A 245 33.19 29.71 -5.18
CA ALA A 245 34.63 29.70 -4.99
C ALA A 245 35.18 31.14 -4.84
N ASP A 246 34.46 32.15 -5.33
CA ASP A 246 34.82 33.56 -5.27
C ASP A 246 33.57 34.43 -4.97
N PRO A 247 33.53 35.18 -3.85
CA PRO A 247 32.40 36.04 -3.50
C PRO A 247 32.13 37.17 -4.50
N THR A 248 33.02 37.38 -5.48
CA THR A 248 32.88 38.40 -6.52
C THR A 248 32.17 37.91 -7.79
N GLN A 249 32.01 36.59 -7.99
CA GLN A 249 31.33 36.00 -9.14
C GLN A 249 29.95 35.46 -8.75
N GLN A 250 28.94 36.31 -8.83
CA GLN A 250 27.53 35.91 -8.67
C GLN A 250 27.01 35.25 -9.95
N HIS A 251 27.43 34.02 -10.23
CA HIS A 251 26.66 33.19 -11.15
C HIS A 251 25.51 32.57 -10.37
N GLU A 252 24.27 32.93 -10.73
CA GLU A 252 23.07 32.36 -10.12
C GLU A 252 22.95 30.88 -10.52
N SER A 253 22.63 30.01 -9.57
CA SER A 253 22.31 28.62 -9.86
C SER A 253 20.88 28.52 -10.39
N PHE A 254 20.68 27.77 -11.47
CA PHE A 254 19.37 27.63 -12.11
C PHE A 254 19.20 26.26 -12.75
N THR A 255 17.96 25.94 -13.11
CA THR A 255 17.59 24.74 -13.86
C THR A 255 16.80 25.12 -15.09
N THR A 256 17.10 24.48 -16.21
CA THR A 256 16.31 24.51 -17.44
C THR A 256 15.66 23.15 -17.68
N ILE A 257 14.34 23.13 -17.85
CA ILE A 257 13.54 21.94 -18.11
C ILE A 257 13.16 21.95 -19.59
N CYS A 258 13.72 21.01 -20.35
CA CYS A 258 13.47 20.83 -21.78
C CYS A 258 12.48 19.68 -21.99
N ARG A 259 11.55 19.85 -22.93
CA ARG A 259 10.42 18.92 -23.13
C ARG A 259 10.23 18.60 -24.61
N TRP A 260 9.94 17.33 -24.93
CA TRP A 260 9.58 16.90 -26.28
C TRP A 260 8.33 16.03 -26.26
N HIS A 261 7.35 16.35 -27.11
CA HIS A 261 6.19 15.50 -27.34
C HIS A 261 6.51 14.45 -28.40
N LEU A 262 6.22 13.18 -28.10
CA LEU A 262 6.27 12.11 -29.09
C LEU A 262 4.94 12.11 -29.87
N GLU A 263 5.00 12.57 -31.12
CA GLU A 263 3.83 12.77 -31.98
C GLU A 263 3.89 11.86 -33.20
N GLU A 264 2.72 11.50 -33.73
CA GLU A 264 2.60 10.82 -35.02
C GLU A 264 2.29 11.82 -36.13
N LEU A 265 3.24 11.97 -37.05
CA LEU A 265 3.10 12.81 -38.22
C LEU A 265 2.62 11.96 -39.41
N ALA A 266 1.43 12.27 -39.92
CA ALA A 266 0.94 11.70 -41.17
C ALA A 266 1.85 12.17 -42.33
N GLN A 267 2.45 11.20 -43.02
CA GLN A 267 3.33 11.50 -44.14
C GLN A 267 2.53 11.65 -45.42
N ALA A 268 2.69 12.81 -46.07
CA ALA A 268 2.22 13.03 -47.44
C ALA A 268 3.42 12.99 -48.40
N LEU A 269 3.22 12.39 -49.57
CA LEU A 269 4.20 12.49 -50.65
C LEU A 269 4.37 13.96 -51.05
N HIS A 270 5.61 14.36 -51.34
CA HIS A 270 5.88 15.73 -51.79
C HIS A 270 5.03 16.06 -53.04
N PRO A 271 4.43 17.26 -53.16
CA PRO A 271 3.57 17.62 -54.30
C PRO A 271 4.20 17.40 -55.68
N SER A 272 5.54 17.44 -55.79
CA SER A 272 6.27 17.11 -57.01
C SER A 272 6.04 15.68 -57.53
N PHE A 273 5.71 14.72 -56.66
CA PHE A 273 5.37 13.35 -57.08
C PHE A 273 3.99 13.26 -57.72
N ALA A 274 3.09 14.22 -57.47
CA ALA A 274 1.83 14.31 -58.22
C ALA A 274 2.07 14.54 -59.72
N LYS A 275 3.20 15.18 -60.09
CA LYS A 275 3.60 15.41 -61.50
C LYS A 275 4.11 14.16 -62.21
N LEU A 276 4.42 13.08 -61.48
CA LEU A 276 4.91 11.81 -62.03
C LEU A 276 3.78 10.79 -62.28
N GLN A 277 2.55 11.05 -61.81
CA GLN A 277 1.41 10.17 -62.04
C GLN A 277 0.86 10.33 -63.47
N LYS A 278 1.47 9.64 -64.46
CA LYS A 278 0.96 9.57 -65.84
C LYS A 278 -0.16 8.52 -66.04
N ARG A 279 -0.49 7.74 -65.02
CA ARG A 279 -1.62 6.80 -65.00
C ARG A 279 -2.16 6.71 -63.57
N ALA A 280 -3.48 6.63 -63.42
CA ALA A 280 -4.17 6.51 -62.14
C ALA A 280 -3.74 5.23 -61.41
N ALA A 281 -2.66 5.32 -60.63
CA ALA A 281 -2.26 4.33 -59.65
C ALA A 281 -3.03 4.58 -58.34
N PRO A 282 -3.33 3.54 -57.55
CA PRO A 282 -3.97 3.72 -56.26
C PRO A 282 -3.15 4.65 -55.35
N PRO A 283 -3.80 5.47 -54.51
CA PRO A 283 -3.11 6.39 -53.62
C PRO A 283 -2.17 5.61 -52.68
N VAL A 284 -0.88 5.93 -52.73
CA VAL A 284 0.12 5.37 -51.80
C VAL A 284 -0.01 6.10 -50.48
N THR A 285 -0.57 5.45 -49.47
CA THR A 285 -0.56 5.95 -48.09
C THR A 285 0.75 5.55 -47.43
N LEU A 286 1.55 6.55 -47.07
CA LEU A 286 2.77 6.33 -46.29
C LEU A 286 2.41 6.09 -44.82
N PRO A 287 3.15 5.21 -44.11
CA PRO A 287 2.94 5.04 -42.68
C PRO A 287 3.24 6.33 -41.93
N ASN A 288 2.52 6.56 -40.83
CA ASN A 288 2.81 7.68 -39.94
C ASN A 288 4.24 7.58 -39.42
N LYS A 289 4.94 8.71 -39.37
CA LYS A 289 6.27 8.80 -38.78
C LYS A 289 6.16 9.36 -37.38
N LYS A 290 6.74 8.68 -36.40
CA LYS A 290 6.90 9.23 -35.05
C LYS A 290 8.00 10.29 -35.04
N ILE A 291 7.72 11.45 -34.44
CA ILE A 291 8.66 12.57 -34.30
C ILE A 291 8.69 13.06 -32.86
N LEU A 292 9.80 13.67 -32.46
CA LEU A 292 9.91 14.42 -31.22
C LEU A 292 9.74 15.91 -31.51
N ARG A 293 8.62 16.50 -31.09
CA ARG A 293 8.37 17.94 -31.21
C ARG A 293 8.79 18.66 -29.93
N GLN A 294 9.87 19.45 -30.01
CA GLN A 294 10.35 20.26 -28.88
C GLN A 294 9.30 21.29 -28.46
N GLN A 295 9.11 21.44 -27.15
CA GLN A 295 8.28 22.48 -26.52
C GLN A 295 9.17 23.59 -25.94
N PRO A 296 8.61 24.77 -25.61
CA PRO A 296 9.39 25.85 -24.99
C PRO A 296 10.07 25.40 -23.69
N ASP A 297 11.32 25.82 -23.52
CA ASP A 297 12.08 25.54 -22.30
C ASP A 297 11.49 26.31 -21.10
N LEU A 298 11.53 25.69 -19.92
CA LEU A 298 11.13 26.32 -18.67
C LEU A 298 12.37 26.54 -17.80
N VAL A 299 12.58 27.75 -17.32
CA VAL A 299 13.71 28.10 -16.45
C VAL A 299 13.20 28.37 -15.04
N THR A 300 13.90 27.84 -14.04
CA THR A 300 13.65 28.13 -12.62
C THR A 300 14.97 28.52 -11.95
N ALA A 301 14.92 29.50 -11.04
CA ALA A 301 16.06 29.95 -10.23
C ALA A 301 16.40 28.98 -9.08
N LYS A 302 15.95 27.73 -9.18
CA LYS A 302 16.19 26.65 -8.22
C LYS A 302 16.95 25.53 -8.89
N VAL A 303 17.83 24.86 -8.15
CA VAL A 303 18.47 23.62 -8.61
C VAL A 303 17.54 22.46 -8.33
N VAL A 304 16.93 21.89 -9.37
CA VAL A 304 16.03 20.75 -9.26
C VAL A 304 16.85 19.47 -9.13
N LEU A 305 16.55 18.68 -8.10
CA LEU A 305 17.23 17.43 -7.81
C LEU A 305 16.38 16.20 -8.14
N THR A 306 15.06 16.34 -8.12
CA THR A 306 14.15 15.25 -8.44
C THR A 306 12.88 15.76 -9.12
N MET A 307 12.26 14.88 -9.91
CA MET A 307 11.00 15.10 -10.59
C MET A 307 10.14 13.86 -10.43
N GLN A 308 8.86 14.09 -10.14
CA GLN A 308 7.87 13.05 -9.95
C GLN A 308 6.52 13.45 -10.54
N SER A 309 5.81 12.47 -11.13
CA SER A 309 4.41 12.63 -11.53
C SER A 309 3.47 12.25 -10.39
N LEU A 310 2.41 13.04 -10.20
CA LEU A 310 1.37 12.86 -9.18
C LEU A 310 -0.02 12.81 -9.83
N ASN A 311 -1.02 12.29 -9.09
CA ASN A 311 -2.43 12.29 -9.51
C ASN A 311 -2.66 11.74 -10.93
N HIS A 312 -2.23 10.50 -11.21
CA HIS A 312 -2.34 9.89 -12.56
C HIS A 312 -1.66 10.71 -13.64
N ASP A 313 -0.47 11.22 -13.32
CA ASP A 313 0.30 12.09 -14.18
C ASP A 313 -0.43 13.39 -14.55
N THR A 314 -1.35 13.92 -13.75
CA THR A 314 -1.99 15.24 -14.02
C THR A 314 -1.23 16.39 -13.40
N LEU A 315 -0.39 16.12 -12.40
CA LEU A 315 0.43 17.11 -11.69
C LEU A 315 1.89 16.64 -11.70
N ILE A 316 2.84 17.57 -11.81
CA ILE A 316 4.27 17.29 -11.81
C ILE A 316 4.90 18.01 -10.63
N ALA A 317 5.65 17.28 -9.80
CA ALA A 317 6.37 17.80 -8.65
C ALA A 317 7.88 17.88 -8.94
N PHE A 318 8.49 19.01 -8.62
CA PHE A 318 9.93 19.26 -8.73
C PHE A 318 10.52 19.54 -7.35
N GLY A 319 11.33 18.61 -6.83
CA GLY A 319 12.04 18.79 -5.57
C GLY A 319 13.36 19.54 -5.80
N ALA A 320 13.54 20.67 -5.12
CA ALA A 320 14.68 21.57 -5.29
C ALA A 320 15.68 21.48 -4.13
N SER A 321 16.95 21.81 -4.38
CA SER A 321 18.03 21.74 -3.38
C SER A 321 17.79 22.53 -2.10
N ASP A 322 16.94 23.55 -2.12
CA ASP A 322 16.51 24.29 -0.91
C ASP A 322 15.52 23.48 -0.05
N GLY A 323 15.16 22.26 -0.43
CA GLY A 323 14.20 21.42 0.27
C GLY A 323 12.74 21.80 0.03
N THR A 324 12.45 22.63 -0.98
CA THR A 324 11.08 22.92 -1.40
C THR A 324 10.63 22.01 -2.54
N VAL A 325 9.32 21.91 -2.75
CA VAL A 325 8.72 21.23 -3.90
C VAL A 325 7.85 22.21 -4.67
N GLU A 326 8.13 22.36 -5.96
CA GLU A 326 7.32 23.14 -6.90
C GLU A 326 6.38 22.21 -7.66
N TYR A 327 5.09 22.53 -7.68
CA TYR A 327 4.08 21.75 -8.37
C TYR A 327 3.63 22.48 -9.64
N ARG A 328 3.53 21.75 -10.75
CA ARG A 328 3.06 22.27 -12.04
C ARG A 328 1.94 21.41 -12.59
N ASP A 329 0.92 22.07 -13.11
CA ASP A 329 -0.14 21.43 -13.87
C ASP A 329 0.46 20.82 -15.14
N ARG A 330 0.11 19.57 -15.49
CA ARG A 330 0.73 18.91 -16.64
C ARG A 330 0.27 19.51 -17.98
N GLU A 331 -0.98 19.95 -18.09
CA GLU A 331 -1.51 20.44 -19.37
C GLU A 331 -0.84 21.77 -19.74
N THR A 332 -0.84 22.70 -18.79
CA THR A 332 -0.37 24.07 -18.99
C THR A 332 1.10 24.27 -18.63
N TRP A 333 1.67 23.41 -17.79
CA TRP A 333 3.01 23.56 -17.18
C TRP A 333 3.19 24.85 -16.37
N ASN A 334 2.09 25.52 -16.05
CA ASN A 334 2.09 26.62 -15.11
C ASN A 334 2.25 26.07 -13.70
N ILE A 335 2.84 26.88 -12.82
CA ILE A 335 2.88 26.57 -11.39
C ILE A 335 1.44 26.41 -10.92
N ALA A 336 1.13 25.23 -10.38
CA ALA A 336 -0.14 24.95 -9.75
C ALA A 336 -0.15 25.72 -8.42
N ALA A 337 -0.45 27.02 -8.49
CA ALA A 337 -0.62 27.82 -7.30
C ALA A 337 -1.79 27.25 -6.51
N PRO A 338 -1.66 27.10 -5.17
CA PRO A 338 -2.80 26.69 -4.36
C PRO A 338 -3.95 27.68 -4.59
N ALA A 339 -5.15 27.17 -4.87
CA ALA A 339 -6.36 27.98 -4.80
C ALA A 339 -6.64 28.23 -3.31
N PHE A 340 -5.91 29.17 -2.73
CA PHE A 340 -5.93 29.44 -1.29
C PHE A 340 -7.36 29.79 -0.84
N GLY A 341 -7.86 29.05 0.16
CA GLY A 341 -9.17 29.28 0.77
C GLY A 341 -10.36 28.70 0.03
N ASP A 342 -10.17 28.00 -1.10
CA ASP A 342 -11.24 27.22 -1.70
C ASP A 342 -11.44 25.90 -0.94
N THR A 343 -12.49 25.84 -0.13
CA THR A 343 -12.89 24.64 0.62
C THR A 343 -13.94 23.82 -0.13
N THR A 344 -14.31 24.21 -1.37
CA THR A 344 -15.36 23.53 -2.13
C THR A 344 -14.86 22.31 -2.90
N THR A 345 -13.57 22.26 -3.23
CA THR A 345 -12.97 21.16 -4.01
C THR A 345 -11.61 20.74 -3.45
N VAL A 346 -11.28 19.45 -3.56
CA VAL A 346 -10.01 18.89 -3.07
C VAL A 346 -9.37 18.01 -4.13
N MET A 347 -8.25 18.46 -4.71
CA MET A 347 -7.58 17.79 -5.83
C MET A 347 -6.14 17.37 -5.53
N SER A 348 -5.45 17.99 -4.58
CA SER A 348 -4.05 17.67 -4.26
C SER A 348 -3.60 18.20 -2.89
N LEU A 349 -2.53 17.64 -2.34
CA LEU A 349 -1.90 18.10 -1.09
C LEU A 349 -1.56 19.61 -1.12
N PRO A 350 -0.92 20.17 -2.18
CA PRO A 350 -0.62 21.59 -2.24
C PRO A 350 -1.87 22.48 -2.22
N GLN A 351 -2.95 22.08 -2.91
CA GLN A 351 -4.22 22.81 -2.88
C GLN A 351 -4.81 22.84 -1.46
N ALA A 352 -4.71 21.73 -0.73
CA ALA A 352 -5.19 21.64 0.65
C ALA A 352 -4.31 22.39 1.67
N GLY A 353 -3.17 22.94 1.23
CA GLY A 353 -2.27 23.76 2.04
C GLY A 353 -1.08 23.01 2.64
N PHE A 354 -0.78 21.79 2.17
CA PHE A 354 0.44 21.07 2.55
C PHE A 354 1.63 21.55 1.72
N GLU A 355 2.72 21.94 2.38
CA GLU A 355 3.93 22.43 1.71
C GLU A 355 5.22 22.01 2.43
N PHE A 356 6.33 22.04 1.69
CA PHE A 356 7.67 21.89 2.24
C PHE A 356 8.31 23.26 2.39
N SER A 357 8.61 23.65 3.63
CA SER A 357 9.30 24.92 3.90
C SER A 357 10.76 24.87 3.46
N PRO A 358 11.31 25.99 2.94
CA PRO A 358 12.73 26.08 2.60
C PRO A 358 13.63 25.73 3.79
N SER A 359 14.65 24.94 3.51
CA SER A 359 15.74 24.57 4.40
C SER A 359 16.82 25.64 4.36
N LEU A 360 17.42 25.96 5.51
CA LEU A 360 18.62 26.81 5.57
C LEU A 360 19.83 26.12 4.92
N GLU A 361 19.87 24.80 4.93
CA GLU A 361 20.92 23.99 4.31
C GLU A 361 20.46 23.43 2.97
N HIS A 362 21.35 23.50 1.97
CA HIS A 362 21.14 22.87 0.67
C HIS A 362 21.26 21.35 0.77
N SER A 363 20.30 20.67 0.16
CA SER A 363 20.28 19.23 -0.04
C SER A 363 21.06 18.88 -1.30
N VAL A 364 21.78 17.77 -1.27
CA VAL A 364 22.45 17.20 -2.44
C VAL A 364 21.59 16.14 -3.14
N HIS A 365 20.69 15.52 -2.38
CA HIS A 365 19.74 14.52 -2.88
C HIS A 365 18.38 14.72 -2.24
N ILE A 366 17.32 14.53 -3.03
CA ILE A 366 15.94 14.57 -2.56
C ILE A 366 15.16 13.41 -3.17
N ALA A 367 14.37 12.75 -2.33
CA ALA A 367 13.43 11.71 -2.70
C ALA A 367 12.08 12.00 -2.06
N CYS A 368 11.01 12.02 -2.84
CA CYS A 368 9.65 12.12 -2.31
C CYS A 368 8.95 10.76 -2.39
N ASN A 369 7.98 10.52 -1.51
CA ASN A 369 7.09 9.37 -1.62
C ASN A 369 6.03 9.61 -2.72
N THR A 370 5.17 8.61 -3.00
CA THR A 370 4.28 8.58 -4.20
C THR A 370 3.38 9.80 -4.37
N ASP A 371 2.91 10.36 -3.28
CA ASP A 371 2.00 11.51 -3.21
C ASP A 371 2.73 12.82 -2.88
N CYS A 372 4.05 12.79 -2.67
CA CYS A 372 4.84 13.89 -2.13
C CYS A 372 4.35 14.39 -0.76
N ALA A 373 3.80 13.51 0.08
CA ALA A 373 3.53 13.81 1.49
C ALA A 373 4.80 13.86 2.36
N TYR A 374 5.84 13.12 1.98
CA TYR A 374 7.11 13.03 2.68
C TYR A 374 8.27 13.23 1.72
N MET A 375 9.31 13.87 2.24
CA MET A 375 10.56 14.10 1.54
C MET A 375 11.72 13.59 2.41
N ILE A 376 12.59 12.79 1.81
CA ILE A 376 13.90 12.45 2.37
C ILE A 376 14.94 13.33 1.67
N ALA A 377 15.62 14.16 2.44
CA ALA A 377 16.69 15.03 1.96
C ALA A 377 18.04 14.55 2.50
N GLY A 378 19.02 14.37 1.63
CA GLY A 378 20.42 14.14 2.00
C GLY A 378 21.17 15.46 2.05
N GLY A 379 21.74 15.78 3.22
CA GLY A 379 22.59 16.95 3.42
C GLY A 379 24.02 16.73 2.95
N VAL A 380 24.80 17.81 2.87
CA VAL A 380 26.26 17.75 2.60
C VAL A 380 27.01 16.98 3.71
N ASP A 381 26.43 16.93 4.90
CA ASP A 381 26.91 16.16 6.06
C ASP A 381 26.69 14.65 5.94
N GLN A 382 26.21 14.16 4.79
CA GLN A 382 25.82 12.78 4.52
C GLN A 382 24.71 12.25 5.46
N LYS A 383 24.00 13.13 6.18
CA LYS A 383 22.85 12.73 6.99
C LYS A 383 21.58 12.79 6.17
N LEU A 384 20.76 11.75 6.30
CA LEU A 384 19.42 11.72 5.74
C LEU A 384 18.43 12.33 6.73
N ARG A 385 17.58 13.23 6.24
CA ARG A 385 16.55 13.92 7.02
C ARG A 385 15.20 13.67 6.38
N CYS A 386 14.28 13.11 7.14
CA CYS A 386 12.89 12.96 6.73
C CYS A 386 12.12 14.23 7.12
N LYS A 387 11.41 14.83 6.16
CA LYS A 387 10.56 15.99 6.34
C LYS A 387 9.15 15.64 5.86
N PRO A 388 8.12 15.65 6.73
CA PRO A 388 6.73 15.63 6.28
C PRO A 388 6.35 16.98 5.67
N ALA A 389 5.40 16.98 4.74
CA ALA A 389 4.74 18.21 4.32
C ALA A 389 3.98 18.81 5.52
N ALA A 390 4.15 20.10 5.74
CA ALA A 390 3.50 20.81 6.84
C ALA A 390 2.25 21.50 6.35
N LEU A 391 1.20 21.51 7.18
CA LEU A 391 0.01 22.29 6.92
C LEU A 391 0.33 23.77 7.17
N ARG A 392 0.26 24.62 6.14
CA ARG A 392 0.68 26.02 6.19
C ARG A 392 0.05 26.81 7.35
N TYR A 393 -1.23 26.59 7.63
CA TYR A 393 -1.98 27.27 8.69
C TYR A 393 -1.94 26.52 10.04
N GLY A 394 -1.21 25.42 10.12
CA GLY A 394 -1.12 24.57 11.30
C GLY A 394 -2.43 23.84 11.62
N TRP A 395 -2.33 22.92 12.59
CA TRP A 395 -3.48 22.16 13.09
C TRP A 395 -4.13 22.78 14.33
N GLN A 396 -3.49 23.80 14.91
CA GLN A 396 -4.01 24.51 16.07
C GLN A 396 -5.02 25.56 15.63
N ALA A 397 -6.19 25.59 16.27
CA ALA A 397 -7.13 26.68 16.09
C ALA A 397 -6.46 27.99 16.51
N ILE A 398 -6.35 28.95 15.59
CA ILE A 398 -5.91 30.31 15.92
C ILE A 398 -7.15 31.03 16.43
N ASP A 399 -7.24 31.18 17.75
CA ASP A 399 -8.37 31.86 18.42
C ASP A 399 -8.17 33.39 18.37
N ASP A 400 -7.94 33.92 17.17
CA ASP A 400 -7.80 35.37 16.93
C ASP A 400 -9.14 36.06 16.62
N GLY A 401 -10.22 35.27 16.47
CA GLY A 401 -11.56 35.75 16.16
C GLY A 401 -11.70 36.37 14.75
N ILE A 402 -10.70 36.21 13.88
CA ILE A 402 -10.62 36.84 12.56
C ILE A 402 -10.64 35.80 11.44
N LEU A 403 -10.04 34.62 11.63
CA LEU A 403 -9.95 33.57 10.61
C LEU A 403 -10.53 32.23 11.09
N ASP A 404 -11.72 31.86 10.60
CA ASP A 404 -12.24 30.50 10.76
C ASP A 404 -11.50 29.55 9.81
N ILE A 405 -10.53 28.80 10.37
CA ILE A 405 -9.74 27.80 9.63
C ILE A 405 -10.35 26.39 9.68
N SER A 406 -11.54 26.21 10.27
CA SER A 406 -12.17 24.89 10.40
C SER A 406 -12.43 24.23 9.04
N GLY A 407 -12.94 24.99 8.07
CA GLY A 407 -13.15 24.51 6.70
C GLY A 407 -11.83 24.15 5.99
N MET A 408 -10.71 24.77 6.38
CA MET A 408 -9.40 24.41 5.86
C MET A 408 -8.93 23.07 6.49
N HIS A 409 -9.13 22.87 7.79
CA HIS A 409 -8.86 21.57 8.44
C HIS A 409 -9.70 20.44 7.82
N GLU A 410 -10.99 20.67 7.55
CA GLU A 410 -11.84 19.71 6.84
C GLU A 410 -11.29 19.40 5.45
N THR A 411 -10.87 20.42 4.71
CA THR A 411 -10.24 20.28 3.38
C THR A 411 -8.96 19.45 3.45
N ALA A 412 -8.09 19.69 4.45
CA ALA A 412 -6.87 18.92 4.67
C ALA A 412 -7.15 17.45 5.01
N VAL A 413 -8.13 17.19 5.88
CA VAL A 413 -8.55 15.84 6.25
C VAL A 413 -9.14 15.10 5.05
N ALA A 414 -10.01 15.75 4.27
CA ALA A 414 -10.57 15.20 3.04
C ALA A 414 -9.47 14.92 2.00
N CYS A 415 -8.44 15.75 1.93
CA CYS A 415 -7.28 15.54 1.07
C CYS A 415 -6.51 14.27 1.48
N VAL A 416 -6.19 14.12 2.76
CA VAL A 416 -5.51 12.92 3.28
C VAL A 416 -6.35 11.66 3.02
N ALA A 417 -7.67 11.72 3.19
CA ALA A 417 -8.60 10.62 2.86
C ALA A 417 -8.57 10.26 1.37
N ARG A 418 -8.57 11.27 0.49
CA ARG A 418 -8.50 11.10 -0.98
C ARG A 418 -7.18 10.45 -1.38
N GLU A 419 -6.04 10.98 -0.95
CA GLU A 419 -4.72 10.42 -1.30
C GLU A 419 -4.58 8.99 -0.79
N HIS A 420 -5.06 8.71 0.44
CA HIS A 420 -5.05 7.36 0.99
C HIS A 420 -5.85 6.40 0.12
N THR A 421 -7.03 6.82 -0.34
CA THR A 421 -7.88 6.04 -1.23
C THR A 421 -7.22 5.78 -2.59
N LEU A 422 -6.60 6.79 -3.19
CA LEU A 422 -5.92 6.66 -4.47
C LEU A 422 -4.74 5.68 -4.39
N LEU A 423 -3.87 5.86 -3.40
CA LEU A 423 -2.69 5.00 -3.23
C LEU A 423 -3.05 3.57 -2.86
N THR A 424 -4.07 3.38 -2.02
CA THR A 424 -4.55 2.04 -1.70
C THR A 424 -5.16 1.38 -2.94
N HIS A 425 -5.95 2.10 -3.74
CA HIS A 425 -6.53 1.57 -4.97
C HIS A 425 -5.45 1.15 -6.00
N HIS A 426 -4.44 1.98 -6.24
CA HIS A 426 -3.46 1.74 -7.31
C HIS A 426 -2.35 0.76 -6.92
N ASN A 427 -1.75 0.90 -5.73
CA ASN A 427 -0.49 0.24 -5.44
C ASN A 427 -0.67 -1.07 -4.66
N ASN A 428 -1.93 -1.42 -4.35
CA ASN A 428 -2.28 -2.46 -3.39
C ASN A 428 -1.58 -2.34 -2.02
N ALA A 429 -0.95 -1.20 -1.74
CA ALA A 429 -0.15 -0.93 -0.55
C ALA A 429 -0.96 -0.19 0.51
N SER A 430 -0.53 -0.28 1.77
CA SER A 430 -1.08 0.52 2.85
C SER A 430 -0.39 1.88 2.88
N ALA A 431 -1.02 2.91 2.30
CA ALA A 431 -0.54 4.30 2.30
C ALA A 431 -0.84 4.99 3.64
N LEU A 432 -0.21 4.51 4.71
CA LEU A 432 -0.46 4.93 6.09
C LEU A 432 0.40 6.10 6.54
N GLU A 433 1.54 6.29 5.86
CA GLU A 433 2.42 7.44 6.03
C GLU A 433 1.65 8.76 5.97
N LEU A 434 0.63 8.82 5.11
CA LEU A 434 -0.31 9.94 5.02
C LEU A 434 -0.97 10.33 6.34
N PHE A 435 -1.25 9.38 7.22
CA PHE A 435 -1.87 9.67 8.52
C PHE A 435 -0.91 10.35 9.49
N ALA A 436 0.40 10.27 9.28
CA ALA A 436 1.35 11.04 10.07
C ALA A 436 1.45 12.52 9.64
N LEU A 437 0.75 12.94 8.57
CA LEU A 437 0.47 14.36 8.30
C LEU A 437 -0.59 14.93 9.26
N LEU A 438 -1.40 14.05 9.87
CA LEU A 438 -2.45 14.42 10.81
C LEU A 438 -1.85 14.55 12.24
N PRO A 439 -2.40 15.44 13.06
CA PRO A 439 -1.96 15.62 14.44
C PRO A 439 -2.33 14.38 15.28
N THR A 440 -1.50 14.06 16.27
CA THR A 440 -1.73 12.89 17.14
C THR A 440 -3.01 12.99 17.96
N ASP A 441 -3.43 14.21 18.26
CA ASP A 441 -4.62 14.58 19.04
C ASP A 441 -5.81 14.99 18.16
N LEU A 442 -5.84 14.57 16.88
CA LEU A 442 -6.91 14.89 15.92
C LEU A 442 -8.31 14.72 16.54
N ALA A 443 -9.16 15.76 16.45
CA ALA A 443 -10.51 15.72 17.02
C ALA A 443 -11.33 14.54 16.49
N SER A 444 -12.22 13.99 17.33
CA SER A 444 -13.04 12.81 16.97
C SER A 444 -13.94 13.05 15.75
N GLU A 445 -14.39 14.29 15.54
CA GLU A 445 -15.16 14.69 14.36
C GLU A 445 -14.35 14.57 13.07
N TYR A 446 -13.10 15.05 13.05
CA TYR A 446 -12.21 14.94 11.91
C TYR A 446 -11.77 13.49 11.66
N ARG A 447 -11.55 12.70 12.72
CA ARG A 447 -11.34 11.25 12.57
C ARG A 447 -12.54 10.57 11.89
N ARG A 448 -13.76 10.96 12.26
CA ARG A 448 -14.99 10.46 11.64
C ARG A 448 -15.05 10.88 10.17
N HIS A 449 -14.83 12.16 9.85
CA HIS A 449 -14.81 12.65 8.47
C HIS A 449 -13.78 11.90 7.62
N LEU A 450 -12.55 11.71 8.12
CA LEU A 450 -11.51 10.95 7.44
C LEU A 450 -11.98 9.55 7.00
N PHE A 451 -12.53 8.74 7.92
CA PHE A 451 -12.96 7.38 7.59
C PHE A 451 -14.16 7.33 6.66
N PHE A 452 -15.08 8.28 6.79
CA PHE A 452 -16.22 8.44 5.89
C PHE A 452 -15.78 8.83 4.48
N ASP A 453 -14.83 9.75 4.34
CA ASP A 453 -14.35 10.19 3.04
C ASP A 453 -13.53 9.10 2.34
N ILE A 454 -12.70 8.35 3.08
CA ILE A 454 -12.01 7.17 2.54
C ILE A 454 -13.01 6.18 1.94
N THR A 455 -14.11 5.91 2.64
CA THR A 455 -15.11 4.93 2.18
C THR A 455 -16.00 5.45 1.07
N ARG A 456 -16.42 6.71 1.12
CA ARG A 456 -17.20 7.35 0.06
C ARG A 456 -16.43 7.39 -1.25
N ALA A 457 -15.13 7.70 -1.21
CA ALA A 457 -14.27 7.74 -2.38
C ALA A 457 -14.18 6.37 -3.09
N LEU A 458 -14.40 5.27 -2.37
CA LEU A 458 -14.38 3.92 -2.93
C LEU A 458 -15.70 3.50 -3.62
N THR A 459 -16.82 4.21 -3.40
CA THR A 459 -18.14 3.97 -4.01
C THR A 459 -18.67 2.53 -3.91
N ARG A 460 -18.35 1.80 -2.82
CA ARG A 460 -18.78 0.41 -2.61
C ARG A 460 -20.04 0.31 -1.74
N ALA A 461 -20.85 -0.72 -1.96
CA ALA A 461 -21.98 -1.04 -1.08
C ALA A 461 -21.46 -1.60 0.25
N HIS A 462 -21.89 -1.02 1.38
CA HIS A 462 -21.46 -1.44 2.71
C HIS A 462 -22.58 -2.15 3.49
N ASP A 463 -23.84 -1.89 3.13
CA ASP A 463 -24.96 -2.70 3.56
C ASP A 463 -25.06 -3.98 2.72
N LEU A 464 -24.52 -5.08 3.24
CA LEU A 464 -24.57 -6.38 2.58
C LEU A 464 -25.95 -7.05 2.68
N CYS A 465 -26.78 -6.68 3.66
CA CYS A 465 -28.07 -7.32 3.92
C CYS A 465 -29.05 -7.16 2.76
N SER A 466 -29.02 -6.03 2.06
CA SER A 466 -29.90 -5.72 0.93
C SER A 466 -29.48 -6.41 -0.38
N LEU A 467 -28.31 -7.05 -0.41
CA LEU A 467 -27.76 -7.70 -1.59
C LEU A 467 -28.22 -9.17 -1.70
N ASP A 468 -28.11 -9.77 -2.88
CA ASP A 468 -28.32 -11.20 -3.07
C ASP A 468 -27.14 -12.03 -2.51
N GLU A 469 -27.39 -13.29 -2.17
CA GLU A 469 -26.40 -14.18 -1.54
C GLU A 469 -25.11 -14.38 -2.38
N LYS A 470 -25.20 -14.37 -3.72
CA LYS A 470 -24.00 -14.53 -4.56
C LYS A 470 -23.14 -13.26 -4.48
N THR A 471 -23.78 -12.09 -4.48
CA THR A 471 -23.10 -10.81 -4.34
C THR A 471 -22.49 -10.65 -2.95
N LYS A 472 -23.19 -11.01 -1.87
CA LYS A 472 -22.64 -11.02 -0.50
C LYS A 472 -21.36 -11.84 -0.42
N GLN A 473 -21.38 -13.07 -0.92
CA GLN A 473 -20.21 -13.96 -0.91
C GLN A 473 -19.06 -13.37 -1.75
N ARG A 474 -19.35 -12.82 -2.93
CA ARG A 474 -18.33 -12.18 -3.79
C ARG A 474 -17.68 -11.00 -3.09
N MET A 475 -18.45 -10.14 -2.43
CA MET A 475 -17.93 -8.98 -1.71
C MET A 475 -17.09 -9.40 -0.50
N LEU A 476 -17.53 -10.38 0.28
CA LEU A 476 -16.75 -10.86 1.42
C LEU A 476 -15.40 -11.48 1.03
N LEU A 477 -15.33 -12.18 -0.11
CA LEU A 477 -14.12 -12.85 -0.58
C LEU A 477 -13.20 -11.95 -1.42
N GLY A 478 -13.78 -11.07 -2.25
CA GLY A 478 -13.05 -10.29 -3.25
C GLY A 478 -12.80 -8.84 -2.86
N ASP A 479 -13.61 -8.24 -1.99
CA ASP A 479 -13.49 -6.83 -1.64
C ASP A 479 -12.51 -6.64 -0.48
N ASN A 480 -11.28 -6.22 -0.77
CA ASN A 480 -10.27 -5.91 0.24
C ASN A 480 -10.31 -4.45 0.72
N TYR A 481 -11.18 -3.60 0.17
CA TYR A 481 -11.19 -2.17 0.51
C TYR A 481 -11.63 -1.93 1.94
N ILE A 482 -12.70 -2.59 2.37
CA ILE A 482 -13.17 -2.49 3.76
C ILE A 482 -12.12 -2.95 4.78
N ILE A 483 -11.23 -3.90 4.42
CA ILE A 483 -10.08 -4.29 5.27
C ILE A 483 -9.13 -3.10 5.44
N ARG A 484 -8.88 -2.35 4.37
CA ARG A 484 -7.96 -1.21 4.41
C ARG A 484 -8.52 -0.06 5.25
N CYS A 485 -9.83 0.18 5.17
CA CYS A 485 -10.53 1.14 6.02
C CYS A 485 -10.49 0.73 7.50
N LEU A 486 -10.82 -0.52 7.82
CA LEU A 486 -10.75 -1.04 9.20
C LEU A 486 -9.31 -1.05 9.73
N GLY A 487 -8.34 -1.35 8.88
CA GLY A 487 -6.94 -1.17 9.23
C GLY A 487 -6.63 0.29 9.55
N ALA A 488 -7.23 1.27 8.84
CA ALA A 488 -6.91 2.69 9.00
C ALA A 488 -7.41 3.16 10.37
N GLN A 489 -8.60 2.69 10.74
CA GLN A 489 -9.16 2.83 12.08
C GLN A 489 -8.25 2.27 13.17
N LEU A 490 -7.54 1.16 12.91
CA LEU A 490 -6.55 0.62 13.85
C LEU A 490 -5.26 1.45 13.93
N SER A 491 -4.87 2.12 12.85
CA SER A 491 -3.63 2.92 12.81
C SER A 491 -3.72 4.20 13.64
N LEU A 492 -4.90 4.79 13.72
CA LEU A 492 -5.14 6.10 14.35
C LEU A 492 -5.55 5.99 15.83
N VAL A 493 -5.29 4.83 16.46
CA VAL A 493 -5.51 4.65 17.90
C VAL A 493 -4.45 5.47 18.67
N PRO A 494 -4.87 6.41 19.54
CA PRO A 494 -3.93 7.27 20.25
C PRO A 494 -3.05 6.49 21.25
N SER A 495 -1.73 6.65 21.09
CA SER A 495 -0.60 6.24 21.98
C SER A 495 -0.50 4.77 22.42
N SER A 496 0.73 4.36 22.80
CA SER A 496 1.16 2.98 23.09
C SER A 496 0.60 2.36 24.37
N ASP A 497 0.02 3.15 25.27
CA ASP A 497 -0.38 2.67 26.60
C ASP A 497 -1.90 2.48 26.76
N ALA A 498 -2.69 3.00 25.82
CA ALA A 498 -4.15 2.89 25.86
C ALA A 498 -4.63 1.63 25.13
N GLN A 499 -5.54 0.89 25.76
CA GLN A 499 -6.33 -0.10 25.04
C GLN A 499 -7.05 0.59 23.88
N PRO A 500 -7.12 -0.04 22.69
CA PRO A 500 -7.85 0.53 21.57
C PRO A 500 -9.29 0.79 21.98
N GLY A 501 -9.82 1.94 21.56
CA GLY A 501 -11.22 2.28 21.76
C GLY A 501 -12.16 1.26 21.10
N LEU A 502 -13.45 1.35 21.41
CA LEU A 502 -14.46 0.40 20.95
C LEU A 502 -14.43 0.19 19.42
N GLY A 503 -14.27 1.28 18.65
CA GLY A 503 -14.09 1.20 17.20
C GLY A 503 -12.84 0.43 16.76
N GLY A 504 -11.70 0.62 17.44
CA GLY A 504 -10.47 -0.11 17.16
C GLY A 504 -10.63 -1.61 17.46
N GLN A 505 -11.23 -1.97 18.60
CA GLN A 505 -11.51 -3.36 18.93
C GLN A 505 -12.46 -4.01 17.92
N LEU A 506 -13.52 -3.31 17.51
CA LEU A 506 -14.45 -3.77 16.48
C LEU A 506 -13.69 -4.05 15.17
N ALA A 507 -12.88 -3.09 14.72
CA ALA A 507 -12.09 -3.25 13.50
C ALA A 507 -11.18 -4.48 13.55
N TRP A 508 -10.49 -4.71 14.66
CA TRP A 508 -9.64 -5.89 14.80
C TRP A 508 -10.42 -7.20 14.78
N LEU A 509 -11.55 -7.29 15.47
CA LEU A 509 -12.39 -8.50 15.45
C LEU A 509 -12.88 -8.80 14.03
N VAL A 510 -13.34 -7.78 13.29
CA VAL A 510 -13.81 -7.93 11.90
C VAL A 510 -12.68 -8.37 10.98
N LEU A 511 -11.49 -7.76 11.09
CA LEU A 511 -10.32 -8.12 10.29
C LEU A 511 -9.89 -9.57 10.53
N ASN A 512 -9.88 -10.02 11.79
CA ASN A 512 -9.52 -11.39 12.14
C ASN A 512 -10.59 -12.41 11.75
N ALA A 513 -11.87 -12.08 11.91
CA ALA A 513 -12.98 -12.90 11.40
C ALA A 513 -12.92 -13.05 9.88
N LYS A 514 -12.54 -11.99 9.17
CA LYS A 514 -12.38 -12.02 7.71
C LYS A 514 -11.19 -12.87 7.28
N HIS A 515 -10.05 -12.72 7.97
CA HIS A 515 -8.87 -13.57 7.77
C HIS A 515 -9.21 -15.05 8.00
N ALA A 516 -9.85 -15.38 9.11
CA ALA A 516 -10.28 -16.74 9.43
C ALA A 516 -11.25 -17.29 8.36
N HIS A 517 -12.25 -16.50 7.96
CA HIS A 517 -13.19 -16.88 6.91
C HIS A 517 -12.47 -17.15 5.59
N PHE A 518 -11.59 -16.25 5.14
CA PHE A 518 -10.85 -16.42 3.90
C PHE A 518 -9.95 -17.66 3.92
N ALA A 519 -9.19 -17.86 5.01
CA ALA A 519 -8.28 -19.00 5.16
C ALA A 519 -9.03 -20.34 5.17
N LEU A 520 -10.13 -20.44 5.93
CA LEU A 520 -10.97 -21.63 5.98
C LEU A 520 -11.68 -21.86 4.63
N PHE A 521 -12.28 -20.83 4.06
CA PHE A 521 -13.02 -20.95 2.80
C PHE A 521 -12.10 -21.36 1.65
N SER A 522 -10.98 -20.67 1.44
CA SER A 522 -10.05 -20.94 0.34
C SER A 522 -9.42 -22.33 0.44
N SER A 523 -9.11 -22.79 1.66
CA SER A 523 -8.47 -24.09 1.89
C SER A 523 -9.46 -25.25 1.84
N CYS A 524 -10.72 -25.03 2.23
CA CYS A 524 -11.72 -26.10 2.31
C CYS A 524 -12.64 -26.16 1.08
N SER A 525 -12.65 -25.15 0.20
CA SER A 525 -13.59 -25.05 -0.92
C SER A 525 -13.13 -25.68 -2.24
N GLY A 526 -11.92 -26.22 -2.29
CA GLY A 526 -11.35 -26.86 -3.48
C GLY A 526 -12.13 -28.09 -3.98
N ALA A 527 -11.87 -28.48 -5.23
CA ALA A 527 -12.46 -29.66 -5.87
C ALA A 527 -11.98 -30.98 -5.24
N SER A 528 -10.74 -31.01 -4.74
CA SER A 528 -10.20 -32.11 -3.95
C SER A 528 -10.22 -31.78 -2.45
N PRO A 529 -10.48 -32.76 -1.57
CA PRO A 529 -10.42 -32.54 -0.14
C PRO A 529 -8.99 -32.20 0.29
N PRO A 530 -8.81 -31.19 1.18
CA PRO A 530 -7.49 -30.84 1.69
C PRO A 530 -6.90 -31.98 2.53
N GLY A 531 -5.57 -32.12 2.49
CA GLY A 531 -4.87 -33.10 3.31
C GLY A 531 -4.93 -32.79 4.82
N PRO A 532 -4.67 -33.78 5.70
CA PRO A 532 -4.71 -33.60 7.16
C PRO A 532 -3.80 -32.49 7.69
N ALA A 533 -2.61 -32.30 7.10
CA ALA A 533 -1.69 -31.23 7.48
C ALA A 533 -2.27 -29.83 7.22
N THR A 534 -3.01 -29.65 6.11
CA THR A 534 -3.69 -28.39 5.80
C THR A 534 -4.82 -28.09 6.78
N LEU A 535 -5.59 -29.11 7.15
CA LEU A 535 -6.66 -28.95 8.13
C LEU A 535 -6.11 -28.67 9.54
N HIS A 536 -5.01 -29.33 9.90
CA HIS A 536 -4.32 -29.11 11.18
C HIS A 536 -3.75 -27.70 11.29
N SER A 537 -3.22 -27.16 10.20
CA SER A 537 -2.65 -25.82 10.19
C SER A 537 -3.68 -24.71 10.39
N LEU A 538 -4.97 -24.97 10.08
CA LEU A 538 -6.11 -24.06 10.26
C LEU A 538 -6.76 -24.15 11.65
N ARG A 539 -6.35 -25.09 12.51
CA ARG A 539 -7.06 -25.39 13.78
C ARG A 539 -7.18 -24.19 14.73
N GLY A 540 -6.13 -23.36 14.83
CA GLY A 540 -6.17 -22.19 15.70
C GLY A 540 -7.22 -21.18 15.24
N LEU A 541 -7.33 -20.94 13.94
CA LEU A 541 -8.38 -20.07 13.37
C LEU A 541 -9.77 -20.63 13.63
N ALA A 542 -9.95 -21.95 13.51
CA ALA A 542 -11.24 -22.59 13.79
C ALA A 542 -11.64 -22.43 15.26
N ILE A 543 -10.71 -22.68 16.19
CA ILE A 543 -10.93 -22.54 17.63
C ILE A 543 -11.21 -21.08 18.01
N TRP A 544 -10.40 -20.14 17.53
CA TRP A 544 -10.60 -18.71 17.77
C TRP A 544 -11.97 -18.25 17.26
N SER A 545 -12.41 -18.75 16.11
CA SER A 545 -13.72 -18.42 15.55
C SER A 545 -14.87 -18.95 16.42
N LEU A 546 -14.73 -20.16 17.00
CA LEU A 546 -15.69 -20.71 17.94
C LEU A 546 -15.78 -19.90 19.24
N GLU A 547 -14.63 -19.45 19.75
CA GLU A 547 -14.55 -18.56 20.91
C GLU A 547 -15.22 -17.21 20.62
N LEU A 548 -15.02 -16.65 19.41
CA LEU A 548 -15.69 -15.42 18.96
C LEU A 548 -17.22 -15.57 18.95
N PHE A 549 -17.75 -16.68 18.43
CA PHE A 549 -19.19 -16.95 18.47
C PHE A 549 -19.70 -17.09 19.90
N THR A 550 -18.96 -17.80 20.75
CA THR A 550 -19.33 -18.01 22.16
C THR A 550 -19.40 -16.68 22.90
N ALA A 551 -18.40 -15.81 22.74
CA ALA A 551 -18.39 -14.48 23.33
C ALA A 551 -19.54 -13.59 22.82
N SER A 552 -19.81 -13.62 21.51
CA SER A 552 -20.87 -12.82 20.91
C SER A 552 -22.25 -13.22 21.43
N LEU A 553 -22.48 -14.53 21.59
CA LEU A 553 -23.71 -15.06 22.19
C LEU A 553 -23.81 -14.80 23.69
N ALA A 554 -22.70 -14.86 24.41
CA ALA A 554 -22.65 -14.49 25.83
C ALA A 554 -23.08 -13.03 26.03
N ALA A 555 -22.55 -12.09 25.22
CA ALA A 555 -22.95 -10.69 25.27
C ALA A 555 -24.46 -10.49 24.97
N LEU A 556 -24.99 -11.17 23.96
CA LEU A 556 -26.42 -11.17 23.62
C LEU A 556 -27.29 -11.64 24.80
N TYR A 557 -26.85 -12.72 25.46
CA TYR A 557 -27.53 -13.30 26.61
C TYR A 557 -27.42 -12.43 27.86
N THR A 558 -26.28 -11.79 28.12
CA THR A 558 -26.12 -10.87 29.26
C THR A 558 -27.14 -9.74 29.22
N VAL A 559 -27.36 -9.13 28.04
CA VAL A 559 -28.40 -8.11 27.87
C VAL A 559 -29.79 -8.69 28.09
N HIS A 560 -30.06 -9.90 27.58
CA HIS A 560 -31.35 -10.57 27.79
C HIS A 560 -31.63 -10.83 29.28
N SER A 561 -30.63 -11.32 30.02
CA SER A 561 -30.73 -11.55 31.46
C SER A 561 -30.97 -10.25 32.23
N ALA A 562 -30.28 -9.15 31.85
CA ALA A 562 -30.50 -7.84 32.44
C ALA A 562 -31.95 -7.35 32.23
N LEU A 563 -32.48 -7.47 31.02
CA LEU A 563 -33.88 -7.12 30.70
C LEU A 563 -34.89 -7.98 31.46
N ALA A 564 -34.62 -9.28 31.62
CA ALA A 564 -35.47 -10.17 32.40
C ALA A 564 -35.47 -9.79 33.90
N SER A 565 -34.35 -9.28 34.42
CA SER A 565 -34.24 -8.83 35.82
C SER A 565 -34.92 -7.49 36.10
N LYS A 566 -35.12 -6.66 35.07
CA LYS A 566 -35.71 -5.31 35.15
C LYS A 566 -36.86 -5.16 34.14
N PRO A 567 -38.03 -5.75 34.42
CA PRO A 567 -39.18 -5.64 33.53
C PRO A 567 -39.61 -4.18 33.37
N GLY A 568 -39.55 -3.65 32.14
CA GLY A 568 -39.88 -2.26 31.81
C GLY A 568 -38.70 -1.43 31.29
N GLU A 569 -37.46 -1.93 31.40
CA GLU A 569 -36.30 -1.31 30.77
C GLU A 569 -36.34 -1.49 29.24
N ALA A 570 -36.14 -0.40 28.49
CA ALA A 570 -36.11 -0.45 27.04
C ALA A 570 -34.86 -1.20 26.54
N PRO A 571 -34.97 -2.14 25.58
CA PRO A 571 -33.82 -2.87 25.05
C PRO A 571 -32.68 -1.97 24.56
N ALA A 572 -32.99 -0.82 23.96
CA ALA A 572 -31.98 0.15 23.54
C ALA A 572 -31.13 0.68 24.70
N ALA A 573 -31.75 1.02 25.83
CA ALA A 573 -31.05 1.50 27.02
C ALA A 573 -30.18 0.40 27.65
N ALA A 574 -30.70 -0.83 27.73
CA ALA A 574 -29.94 -1.97 28.26
C ALA A 574 -28.71 -2.29 27.40
N VAL A 575 -28.83 -2.23 26.06
CA VAL A 575 -27.70 -2.42 25.16
C VAL A 575 -26.66 -1.30 25.32
N GLN A 576 -27.08 -0.04 25.35
CA GLN A 576 -26.17 1.09 25.58
C GLN A 576 -25.42 0.97 26.91
N LEU A 577 -26.14 0.60 27.99
CA LEU A 577 -25.54 0.36 29.30
C LEU A 577 -24.53 -0.80 29.27
N HIS A 578 -24.84 -1.89 28.55
CA HIS A 578 -23.92 -3.01 28.40
C HIS A 578 -22.67 -2.63 27.61
N VAL A 579 -22.80 -1.89 26.51
CA VAL A 579 -21.67 -1.41 25.71
C VAL A 579 -20.77 -0.50 26.55
N ALA A 580 -21.37 0.44 27.29
CA ALA A 580 -20.62 1.35 28.15
C ALA A 580 -19.88 0.64 29.28
N SER A 581 -20.51 -0.36 29.93
CA SER A 581 -19.92 -1.08 31.07
C SER A 581 -18.93 -2.18 30.68
N SER A 582 -19.17 -2.89 29.58
CA SER A 582 -18.34 -4.04 29.18
C SER A 582 -17.08 -3.66 28.42
N SER A 583 -16.99 -2.46 27.85
CA SER A 583 -15.81 -2.11 27.03
C SER A 583 -15.81 -2.77 25.64
N SER A 584 -16.87 -3.52 25.28
CA SER A 584 -16.78 -4.61 24.29
C SER A 584 -17.63 -4.37 23.02
N PRO A 585 -17.06 -4.58 21.82
CA PRO A 585 -17.77 -4.37 20.54
C PRO A 585 -18.56 -5.61 20.06
N LEU A 586 -18.73 -6.64 20.91
CA LEU A 586 -19.32 -7.92 20.51
C LEU A 586 -20.77 -7.79 20.01
N LEU A 587 -21.57 -6.88 20.59
CA LEU A 587 -22.93 -6.63 20.11
C LEU A 587 -22.94 -5.93 18.74
N HIS A 588 -22.00 -5.01 18.49
CA HIS A 588 -21.85 -4.37 17.18
C HIS A 588 -21.53 -5.39 16.07
N LEU A 589 -20.81 -6.47 16.36
CA LEU A 589 -20.59 -7.55 15.38
C LEU A 589 -21.88 -8.21 14.91
N LEU A 590 -22.88 -8.32 15.79
CA LEU A 590 -24.18 -8.93 15.50
C LEU A 590 -25.15 -7.92 14.87
N LEU A 591 -25.02 -6.63 15.21
CA LEU A 591 -25.94 -5.58 14.78
C LEU A 591 -25.56 -4.97 13.44
N CYS A 592 -24.26 -4.79 13.15
CA CYS A 592 -23.82 -4.23 11.86
C CYS A 592 -23.95 -5.26 10.72
N SER A 593 -24.43 -4.79 9.58
CA SER A 593 -24.69 -5.56 8.34
C SER A 593 -23.47 -6.36 7.86
N TYR A 594 -22.31 -5.70 7.72
CA TYR A 594 -21.09 -6.33 7.23
C TYR A 594 -20.56 -7.46 8.14
N PRO A 595 -20.25 -7.22 9.43
CA PRO A 595 -19.75 -8.27 10.31
C PRO A 595 -20.78 -9.35 10.59
N ARG A 596 -22.09 -9.05 10.70
CA ARG A 596 -23.13 -10.08 10.85
C ARG A 596 -23.12 -11.04 9.66
N THR A 597 -23.05 -10.50 8.45
CA THR A 597 -22.99 -11.32 7.23
C THR A 597 -21.71 -12.15 7.22
N LEU A 598 -20.55 -11.55 7.53
CA LEU A 598 -19.27 -12.25 7.64
C LEU A 598 -19.33 -13.40 8.66
N LEU A 599 -19.92 -13.19 9.83
CA LEU A 599 -20.08 -14.21 10.87
C LEU A 599 -20.92 -15.40 10.38
N ARG A 600 -22.00 -15.16 9.63
CA ARG A 600 -22.80 -16.25 9.05
C ARG A 600 -21.97 -17.10 8.07
N TYR A 601 -21.19 -16.46 7.18
CA TYR A 601 -20.31 -17.19 6.25
C TYR A 601 -19.14 -17.88 6.95
N LEU A 602 -18.61 -17.30 8.03
CA LEU A 602 -17.63 -17.94 8.88
C LEU A 602 -18.19 -19.20 9.55
N ALA A 603 -19.44 -19.16 10.04
CA ALA A 603 -20.11 -20.34 10.58
C ALA A 603 -20.27 -21.45 9.52
N LEU A 604 -20.66 -21.11 8.29
CA LEU A 604 -20.72 -22.05 7.16
C LEU A 604 -19.35 -22.67 6.84
N ALA A 605 -18.30 -21.86 6.81
CA ALA A 605 -16.93 -22.32 6.58
C ALA A 605 -16.45 -23.27 7.69
N LEU A 606 -16.79 -22.99 8.95
CA LEU A 606 -16.49 -23.87 10.09
C LEU A 606 -17.25 -25.20 9.99
N THR A 607 -18.55 -25.20 9.67
CA THR A 607 -19.32 -26.44 9.49
C THR A 607 -18.67 -27.33 8.44
N ARG A 608 -18.17 -26.75 7.34
CA ARG A 608 -17.44 -27.49 6.30
C ARG A 608 -16.08 -27.97 6.80
N TYR A 609 -15.32 -27.12 7.49
CA TYR A 609 -14.03 -27.47 8.08
C TYR A 609 -14.15 -28.69 9.00
N PHE A 610 -15.06 -28.69 9.97
CA PHE A 610 -15.21 -29.80 10.91
C PHE A 610 -15.65 -31.11 10.24
N LYS A 611 -16.51 -31.05 9.20
CA LYS A 611 -16.85 -32.21 8.37
C LYS A 611 -15.62 -32.80 7.69
N LEU A 612 -14.76 -31.94 7.12
CA LEU A 612 -13.52 -32.36 6.48
C LEU A 612 -12.53 -32.95 7.48
N VAL A 613 -12.34 -32.32 8.64
CA VAL A 613 -11.48 -32.84 9.72
C VAL A 613 -11.93 -34.26 10.10
N ALA A 614 -13.21 -34.45 10.40
CA ALA A 614 -13.77 -35.75 10.74
C ALA A 614 -13.53 -36.81 9.66
N SER A 615 -13.70 -36.45 8.38
CA SER A 615 -13.44 -37.35 7.26
C SER A 615 -11.96 -37.66 7.02
N SER A 616 -11.05 -36.77 7.43
CA SER A 616 -9.61 -36.87 7.19
C SER A 616 -8.85 -37.67 8.27
N LEU A 617 -9.44 -37.84 9.45
CA LEU A 617 -8.82 -38.52 10.60
C LEU A 617 -8.31 -39.94 10.30
N PRO A 618 -9.02 -40.80 9.54
CA PRO A 618 -8.51 -42.14 9.21
C PRO A 618 -7.26 -42.11 8.33
N SER A 619 -7.10 -41.05 7.54
CA SER A 619 -6.03 -40.89 6.54
C SER A 619 -4.81 -40.12 7.07
N SER A 620 -4.81 -39.71 8.34
CA SER A 620 -3.67 -38.97 8.92
C SER A 620 -2.48 -39.90 9.20
N PRO A 621 -1.31 -39.70 8.55
CA PRO A 621 -0.13 -40.53 8.77
C PRO A 621 0.64 -40.17 10.05
N SER A 622 0.39 -38.98 10.61
CA SER A 622 1.09 -38.45 11.79
C SER A 622 0.21 -38.53 13.04
N LEU A 623 0.72 -39.19 14.09
CA LEU A 623 0.03 -39.32 15.37
C LEU A 623 -0.17 -37.97 16.08
N PRO A 624 0.82 -37.06 16.19
CA PRO A 624 0.62 -35.73 16.75
C PRO A 624 -0.49 -34.94 16.05
N ILE A 625 -0.48 -34.90 14.72
CA ILE A 625 -1.51 -34.21 13.93
C ILE A 625 -2.88 -34.80 14.21
N LYS A 626 -2.98 -36.13 14.27
CA LYS A 626 -4.24 -36.83 14.55
C LYS A 626 -4.78 -36.50 15.94
N THR A 627 -3.93 -36.47 16.97
CA THR A 627 -4.31 -36.11 18.34
C THR A 627 -4.84 -34.69 18.42
N GLU A 628 -4.13 -33.72 17.86
CA GLU A 628 -4.56 -32.31 17.90
C GLU A 628 -5.84 -32.06 17.07
N LEU A 629 -6.03 -32.77 15.96
CA LEU A 629 -7.29 -32.72 15.21
C LEU A 629 -8.46 -33.35 16.00
N LEU A 630 -8.22 -34.42 16.75
CA LEU A 630 -9.23 -35.00 17.65
C LEU A 630 -9.63 -34.04 18.77
N GLU A 631 -8.66 -33.33 19.37
CA GLU A 631 -8.92 -32.26 20.33
C GLU A 631 -9.70 -31.09 19.70
N THR A 632 -9.38 -30.76 18.45
CA THR A 632 -10.14 -29.73 17.72
C THR A 632 -11.60 -30.16 17.52
N ILE A 633 -11.86 -31.44 17.20
CA ILE A 633 -13.23 -31.98 17.13
C ILE A 633 -13.89 -32.05 18.51
N SER A 634 -13.16 -32.35 19.58
CA SER A 634 -13.79 -32.39 20.91
C SER A 634 -14.33 -31.02 21.31
N LYS A 635 -13.64 -29.93 20.92
CA LYS A 635 -14.13 -28.56 21.14
C LYS A 635 -15.51 -28.28 20.53
N ILE A 636 -15.83 -28.80 19.34
CA ILE A 636 -17.17 -28.59 18.75
C ILE A 636 -18.27 -29.29 19.57
N LYS A 637 -17.94 -30.41 20.22
CA LYS A 637 -18.89 -31.16 21.05
C LYS A 637 -19.16 -30.50 22.40
N THR A 638 -18.24 -29.68 22.89
CA THR A 638 -18.35 -28.94 24.16
C THR A 638 -18.87 -27.52 23.96
N LEU A 639 -19.29 -27.14 22.76
CA LEU A 639 -19.84 -25.81 22.52
C LEU A 639 -21.16 -25.63 23.27
N PRO A 640 -21.40 -24.43 23.82
CA PRO A 640 -22.66 -24.13 24.50
C PRO A 640 -23.81 -23.89 23.53
N PHE A 641 -23.66 -24.19 22.23
CA PHE A 641 -24.69 -24.02 21.21
C PHE A 641 -24.38 -24.91 20.00
N ARG A 642 -25.39 -25.12 19.14
CA ARG A 642 -25.20 -25.78 17.84
C ARG A 642 -24.79 -24.76 16.77
N LEU A 643 -23.71 -25.03 16.06
CA LEU A 643 -23.18 -24.11 15.04
C LEU A 643 -24.19 -23.89 13.89
N GLU A 644 -25.05 -24.87 13.61
CA GLU A 644 -26.10 -24.79 12.60
C GLU A 644 -27.09 -23.64 12.85
N ILE A 645 -27.32 -23.27 14.12
CA ILE A 645 -28.21 -22.16 14.50
C ILE A 645 -27.68 -20.82 13.96
N LEU A 646 -26.36 -20.69 13.84
CA LEU A 646 -25.71 -19.48 13.33
C LEU A 646 -25.54 -19.51 11.81
N ALA A 647 -25.31 -20.69 11.24
CA ALA A 647 -25.05 -20.88 9.81
C ALA A 647 -26.33 -20.88 8.95
N ALA A 648 -27.47 -21.28 9.51
CA ALA A 648 -28.71 -21.42 8.77
C ALA A 648 -29.26 -20.05 8.30
N PRO A 649 -29.81 -19.94 7.06
CA PRO A 649 -30.43 -18.70 6.58
C PRO A 649 -31.59 -18.20 7.45
N ASN A 650 -32.33 -19.13 8.05
CA ASN A 650 -33.41 -18.85 9.01
C ASN A 650 -32.98 -19.12 10.47
N GLY A 651 -31.66 -19.16 10.70
CA GLY A 651 -31.08 -19.26 12.02
C GLY A 651 -31.03 -17.91 12.74
N LEU A 652 -30.41 -17.88 13.91
CA LEU A 652 -30.34 -16.70 14.77
C LEU A 652 -29.83 -15.46 14.03
N LEU A 653 -28.70 -15.56 13.32
CA LEU A 653 -28.13 -14.42 12.59
C LEU A 653 -29.02 -13.96 11.43
N GLY A 654 -29.74 -14.89 10.79
CA GLY A 654 -30.70 -14.56 9.73
C GLY A 654 -31.97 -13.88 10.27
N GLU A 655 -32.45 -14.30 11.44
CA GLU A 655 -33.57 -13.61 12.11
C GLU A 655 -33.19 -12.21 12.59
N VAL A 656 -31.97 -12.02 13.11
CA VAL A 656 -31.43 -10.69 13.43
C VAL A 656 -31.35 -9.83 12.16
N ASP A 657 -30.88 -10.39 11.05
CA ASP A 657 -30.83 -9.70 9.76
C ASP A 657 -32.19 -9.18 9.31
N ARG A 658 -33.21 -10.06 9.40
CA ARG A 658 -34.60 -9.71 9.08
C ARG A 658 -35.14 -8.63 10.01
N ALA A 659 -34.90 -8.72 11.32
CA ALA A 659 -35.35 -7.72 12.29
C ALA A 659 -34.75 -6.33 12.01
N VAL A 660 -33.47 -6.28 11.65
CA VAL A 660 -32.80 -5.03 11.26
C VAL A 660 -33.37 -4.48 9.95
N GLY A 661 -33.59 -5.32 8.94
CA GLY A 661 -34.21 -4.90 7.68
C GLY A 661 -35.63 -4.36 7.85
N GLU A 662 -36.44 -5.02 8.69
CA GLU A 662 -37.80 -4.57 9.04
C GLU A 662 -37.78 -3.22 9.77
N ALA A 663 -36.83 -3.00 10.69
CA ALA A 663 -36.71 -1.75 11.41
C ALA A 663 -36.36 -0.56 10.50
N TYR A 664 -35.41 -0.71 9.59
CA TYR A 664 -35.11 0.34 8.61
C TYR A 664 -36.30 0.64 7.69
N THR A 665 -37.03 -0.40 7.29
CA THR A 665 -38.25 -0.24 6.47
C THR A 665 -39.33 0.51 7.24
N ALA A 666 -39.54 0.18 8.51
CA ALA A 666 -40.50 0.85 9.39
C ALA A 666 -40.11 2.30 9.70
N ALA A 667 -38.82 2.59 9.79
CA ALA A 667 -38.27 3.94 9.96
C ALA A 667 -38.22 4.76 8.66
N ALA A 668 -38.68 4.20 7.53
CA ALA A 668 -38.65 4.84 6.21
C ALA A 668 -37.25 5.29 5.74
N VAL A 669 -36.19 4.59 6.19
CA VAL A 669 -34.79 4.89 5.84
C VAL A 669 -34.49 4.36 4.45
N GLY A 670 -34.05 5.23 3.54
CA GLY A 670 -33.72 4.86 2.16
C GLY A 670 -32.44 4.01 2.04
N PRO A 671 -32.19 3.31 0.91
CA PRO A 671 -31.01 2.45 0.75
C PRO A 671 -29.66 3.17 0.95
N ARG A 672 -29.55 4.42 0.49
CA ARG A 672 -28.34 5.25 0.66
C ARG A 672 -28.11 5.60 2.12
N GLU A 673 -29.13 6.14 2.78
CA GLU A 673 -29.08 6.54 4.19
C GLU A 673 -28.79 5.32 5.08
N ARG A 674 -29.40 4.17 4.80
CA ARG A 674 -29.10 2.90 5.46
C ARG A 674 -27.62 2.54 5.34
N SER A 675 -27.03 2.66 4.15
CA SER A 675 -25.61 2.38 3.95
C SER A 675 -24.73 3.33 4.77
N GLU A 676 -25.09 4.61 4.88
CA GLU A 676 -24.36 5.60 5.68
C GLU A 676 -24.46 5.29 7.18
N VAL A 677 -25.63 4.87 7.65
CA VAL A 677 -25.87 4.48 9.05
C VAL A 677 -25.09 3.21 9.42
N GLU A 678 -25.13 2.17 8.58
CA GLU A 678 -24.36 0.93 8.78
C GLU A 678 -22.85 1.20 8.78
N LEU A 679 -22.40 2.11 7.92
CA LEU A 679 -21.01 2.51 7.85
C LEU A 679 -20.58 3.29 9.09
N ALA A 680 -21.43 4.18 9.61
CA ALA A 680 -21.19 4.91 10.85
C ALA A 680 -20.97 3.97 12.04
N MET A 681 -21.80 2.94 12.14
CA MET A 681 -21.72 1.95 13.21
C MET A 681 -20.46 1.08 13.10
N LEU A 682 -19.95 0.85 11.88
CA LEU A 682 -18.74 0.07 11.64
C LEU A 682 -17.45 0.90 11.77
N LEU A 683 -17.46 2.14 11.29
CA LEU A 683 -16.28 3.00 11.09
C LEU A 683 -16.26 4.27 11.95
N SER A 684 -16.72 4.17 13.19
CA SER A 684 -16.62 5.26 14.18
C SER A 684 -15.61 4.91 15.27
N PRO A 685 -14.81 5.88 15.76
CA PRO A 685 -14.01 5.71 16.97
C PRO A 685 -14.85 5.26 18.18
N ALA A 686 -16.08 5.78 18.27
CA ALA A 686 -17.11 5.42 19.25
C ALA A 686 -18.38 5.01 18.50
N PRO A 687 -18.57 3.71 18.21
CA PRO A 687 -19.72 3.25 17.44
C PRO A 687 -21.00 3.31 18.28
N ASP A 688 -21.90 4.20 17.87
CA ASP A 688 -23.21 4.39 18.50
C ASP A 688 -24.30 3.58 17.79
N LEU A 689 -25.38 3.29 18.51
CA LEU A 689 -26.56 2.62 17.95
C LEU A 689 -27.50 3.63 17.29
N PRO A 690 -27.85 3.45 16.02
CA PRO A 690 -28.76 4.34 15.32
C PRO A 690 -30.19 4.30 15.90
N ALA A 691 -30.85 5.46 15.98
CA ALA A 691 -32.24 5.54 16.44
C ALA A 691 -33.20 4.72 15.56
N ALA A 692 -32.90 4.59 14.27
CA ALA A 692 -33.66 3.76 13.32
C ALA A 692 -33.65 2.25 13.69
N MET A 693 -32.69 1.79 14.51
CA MET A 693 -32.58 0.38 14.91
C MET A 693 -33.39 0.04 16.17
N THR A 694 -34.05 1.00 16.83
CA THR A 694 -34.79 0.74 18.08
C THR A 694 -35.79 -0.41 17.94
N GLY A 695 -36.57 -0.45 16.86
CA GLY A 695 -37.52 -1.54 16.59
C GLY A 695 -36.84 -2.90 16.37
N ALA A 696 -35.62 -2.91 15.82
CA ALA A 696 -34.83 -4.14 15.69
C ALA A 696 -34.38 -4.64 17.06
N LEU A 697 -33.88 -3.75 17.93
CA LEU A 697 -33.46 -4.10 19.29
C LEU A 697 -34.64 -4.67 20.10
N GLU A 698 -35.82 -4.07 19.97
CA GLU A 698 -37.03 -4.63 20.58
C GLU A 698 -37.34 -6.04 20.07
N SER A 699 -37.39 -6.24 18.75
CA SER A 699 -37.68 -7.55 18.16
C SER A 699 -36.63 -8.60 18.54
N ILE A 700 -35.34 -8.25 18.55
CA ILE A 700 -34.25 -9.17 18.86
C ILE A 700 -34.41 -9.72 20.28
N TRP A 701 -34.55 -8.86 21.29
CA TRP A 701 -34.57 -9.32 22.67
C TRP A 701 -35.93 -9.82 23.16
N THR A 702 -37.04 -9.43 22.53
CA THR A 702 -38.39 -9.89 22.90
C THR A 702 -38.87 -11.12 22.12
N LYS A 703 -38.39 -11.31 20.88
CA LYS A 703 -38.86 -12.39 20.00
C LYS A 703 -37.76 -13.32 19.53
N VAL A 704 -36.62 -12.80 19.06
CA VAL A 704 -35.57 -13.62 18.44
C VAL A 704 -34.80 -14.41 19.49
N VAL A 705 -34.14 -13.73 20.45
CA VAL A 705 -33.33 -14.36 21.50
C VAL A 705 -34.11 -15.43 22.28
N PRO A 706 -35.35 -15.16 22.75
CA PRO A 706 -36.11 -16.16 23.51
C PRO A 706 -36.34 -17.48 22.78
N LYS A 707 -36.45 -17.49 21.45
CA LYS A 707 -36.65 -18.73 20.66
C LYS A 707 -35.46 -19.68 20.76
N TYR A 708 -34.25 -19.15 20.91
CA TYR A 708 -33.02 -19.94 20.85
C TYR A 708 -32.43 -20.26 22.23
N LEU A 709 -33.02 -19.74 23.33
CA LEU A 709 -32.53 -20.03 24.68
C LEU A 709 -32.51 -21.53 25.01
N GLY A 710 -33.49 -22.29 24.52
CA GLY A 710 -33.56 -23.74 24.71
C GLY A 710 -32.52 -24.54 23.92
N GLU A 711 -31.81 -23.89 22.99
CA GLU A 711 -30.77 -24.51 22.17
C GLU A 711 -29.35 -24.16 22.64
N MET A 712 -29.23 -23.45 23.76
CA MET A 712 -27.96 -22.95 24.30
C MET A 712 -27.75 -23.38 25.76
N ASP A 713 -26.51 -23.69 26.13
CA ASP A 713 -26.08 -23.82 27.52
C ASP A 713 -25.79 -22.44 28.09
N LEU A 714 -26.79 -21.86 28.74
CA LEU A 714 -26.73 -20.52 29.31
C LEU A 714 -25.71 -20.39 30.46
N GLY A 715 -25.47 -21.48 31.21
CA GLY A 715 -24.49 -21.50 32.29
C GLY A 715 -23.07 -21.38 31.73
N ALA A 716 -22.77 -22.19 30.71
CA ALA A 716 -21.48 -22.13 30.03
C ALA A 716 -21.24 -20.78 29.32
N LEU A 717 -22.28 -20.15 28.76
CA LEU A 717 -22.18 -18.79 28.19
C LEU A 717 -21.91 -17.73 29.25
N TYR A 718 -22.57 -17.80 30.40
CA TYR A 718 -22.42 -16.82 31.48
C TYR A 718 -21.01 -16.77 32.07
N PHE A 719 -20.35 -17.93 32.20
CA PHE A 719 -18.99 -18.04 32.74
C PHE A 719 -17.89 -18.02 31.67
N PHE A 720 -18.22 -17.71 30.42
CA PHE A 720 -17.24 -17.70 29.34
C PHE A 720 -16.25 -16.53 29.47
N ASP A 721 -14.96 -16.84 29.49
CA ASP A 721 -13.88 -15.85 29.49
C ASP A 721 -13.52 -15.42 28.05
N ALA A 722 -13.91 -14.20 27.68
CA ALA A 722 -13.64 -13.61 26.37
C ALA A 722 -12.27 -12.89 26.27
N THR A 723 -11.42 -12.92 27.31
CA THR A 723 -10.16 -12.16 27.31
C THR A 723 -9.22 -12.53 26.16
N GLY A 724 -9.29 -13.76 25.65
CA GLY A 724 -8.50 -14.23 24.50
C GLY A 724 -8.86 -13.62 23.15
N LEU A 725 -9.97 -12.88 23.06
CA LEU A 725 -10.46 -12.24 21.82
C LEU A 725 -10.10 -10.75 21.72
N THR A 726 -9.48 -10.18 22.75
CA THR A 726 -9.14 -8.74 22.77
C THR A 726 -7.80 -8.46 22.10
N ILE A 727 -7.63 -7.22 21.61
CA ILE A 727 -6.33 -6.75 21.13
C ILE A 727 -5.37 -6.77 22.32
N GLN A 728 -4.26 -7.48 22.21
CA GLN A 728 -3.23 -7.45 23.25
C GLN A 728 -2.66 -6.03 23.32
N SER A 729 -2.74 -5.38 24.49
CA SER A 729 -2.17 -4.03 24.68
C SER A 729 -0.65 -4.07 24.50
N ARG A 730 -0.13 -3.01 23.86
CA ARG A 730 1.29 -2.78 23.54
C ARG A 730 2.21 -2.74 24.78
N GLY A 731 1.66 -2.57 25.99
CA GLY A 731 2.43 -2.32 27.22
C GLY A 731 2.40 -3.40 28.30
N MET A 732 2.02 -4.67 28.02
CA MET A 732 2.10 -5.72 29.04
C MET A 732 3.55 -6.17 29.33
N THR A 733 4.32 -5.32 30.00
CA THR A 733 5.56 -5.70 30.70
C THR A 733 5.20 -6.16 32.11
N GLY A 734 5.12 -7.48 32.33
CA GLY A 734 4.84 -8.05 33.64
C GLY A 734 4.78 -9.58 33.63
N THR A 735 4.72 -10.17 34.82
CA THR A 735 4.67 -11.64 35.07
C THR A 735 3.46 -12.35 34.46
N GLY A 736 2.50 -11.60 33.90
CA GLY A 736 1.44 -12.07 33.01
C GLY A 736 1.85 -12.08 31.53
N ALA A 737 3.10 -12.47 31.22
CA ALA A 737 3.58 -12.75 29.86
C ALA A 737 2.82 -13.95 29.27
N LYS A 738 1.53 -13.76 29.00
CA LYS A 738 0.67 -14.72 28.30
C LYS A 738 1.34 -14.96 26.95
N ARG A 739 1.54 -16.24 26.63
CA ARG A 739 2.18 -16.76 25.40
C ARG A 739 1.92 -15.82 24.21
N LYS A 740 2.99 -15.40 23.52
CA LYS A 740 2.90 -14.67 22.25
C LYS A 740 2.03 -15.48 21.28
N ILE A 741 0.92 -14.93 20.79
CA ILE A 741 -0.01 -15.62 19.87
C ILE A 741 0.24 -15.09 18.47
N ASP A 742 0.43 -15.99 17.52
CA ASP A 742 0.54 -15.68 16.10
C ASP A 742 -0.82 -15.21 15.58
N VAL A 743 -0.88 -13.98 15.04
CA VAL A 743 -2.14 -13.38 14.60
C VAL A 743 -2.76 -14.11 13.40
N LEU A 744 -1.96 -14.76 12.56
CA LEU A 744 -2.41 -15.43 11.34
C LEU A 744 -2.93 -16.84 11.58
N THR A 745 -2.30 -17.57 12.52
CA THR A 745 -2.67 -18.96 12.82
C THR A 745 -3.51 -19.08 14.09
N LYS A 746 -3.48 -18.07 14.96
CA LYS A 746 -4.08 -18.07 16.31
C LYS A 746 -3.52 -19.16 17.22
N LEU A 747 -2.27 -19.54 16.97
CA LEU A 747 -1.54 -20.51 17.79
C LEU A 747 -0.43 -19.80 18.57
N PRO A 748 0.03 -20.37 19.70
CA PRO A 748 1.22 -19.88 20.38
C PRO A 748 2.42 -19.88 19.44
N ILE A 749 3.18 -18.78 19.43
CA ILE A 749 4.46 -18.67 18.73
C ILE A 749 5.47 -19.54 19.46
N THR A 750 6.16 -20.38 18.70
CA THR A 750 7.21 -21.27 19.19
C THR A 750 8.59 -20.88 18.69
N GLY A 751 8.69 -20.13 17.58
CA GLY A 751 9.95 -19.64 17.04
C GLY A 751 10.59 -18.52 17.87
N GLU A 752 11.91 -18.39 17.72
CA GLU A 752 12.72 -17.35 18.37
C GLU A 752 12.56 -15.99 17.66
N THR A 753 12.36 -16.01 16.34
CA THR A 753 12.24 -14.81 15.50
C THR A 753 10.77 -14.49 15.21
N VAL A 754 10.36 -13.25 15.50
CA VAL A 754 8.97 -12.79 15.35
C VAL A 754 8.91 -11.58 14.44
N ARG A 755 7.93 -11.57 13.54
CA ARG A 755 7.60 -10.38 12.74
C ARG A 755 6.51 -9.58 13.42
N THR A 756 6.70 -8.27 13.49
CA THR A 756 5.74 -7.33 14.08
C THR A 756 5.16 -6.43 13.00
N CYS A 757 3.85 -6.27 12.99
CA CYS A 757 3.19 -5.32 12.10
C CYS A 757 3.35 -3.89 12.65
N ARG A 758 3.87 -2.96 11.86
CA ARG A 758 4.00 -1.54 12.28
C ARG A 758 2.66 -0.83 12.44
N ARG A 759 1.60 -1.34 11.80
CA ARG A 759 0.23 -0.77 11.84
C ARG A 759 -0.50 -1.11 13.14
N CYS A 760 -0.81 -2.39 13.34
CA CYS A 760 -1.62 -2.84 14.47
C CYS A 760 -0.81 -3.54 15.57
N SER A 761 0.53 -3.58 15.46
CA SER A 761 1.44 -4.26 16.40
C SER A 761 1.15 -5.75 16.63
N SER A 762 0.34 -6.36 15.77
CA SER A 762 0.15 -7.80 15.78
C SER A 762 1.45 -8.49 15.38
N ILE A 763 1.64 -9.69 15.93
CA ILE A 763 2.86 -10.47 15.76
C ILE A 763 2.57 -11.77 15.02
N MET A 764 3.55 -12.26 14.28
CA MET A 764 3.52 -13.59 13.67
C MET A 764 4.89 -14.27 13.79
N ASP A 765 4.90 -15.60 13.81
CA ASP A 765 6.13 -16.39 13.80
C ASP A 765 6.84 -16.24 12.43
N ASP A 766 8.17 -16.12 12.42
CA ASP A 766 8.94 -16.05 11.18
C ASP A 766 9.29 -17.45 10.64
N PHE A 767 8.27 -18.17 10.19
CA PHE A 767 8.43 -19.50 9.61
C PHE A 767 8.96 -19.51 8.16
N VAL A 768 9.20 -18.34 7.54
CA VAL A 768 9.58 -18.22 6.11
C VAL A 768 11.11 -18.21 5.91
N THR A 769 11.88 -18.17 6.98
CA THR A 769 13.35 -18.10 6.96
C THR A 769 14.03 -19.47 6.99
N THR A 770 13.35 -20.54 7.40
CA THR A 770 13.93 -21.90 7.45
C THR A 770 13.42 -22.78 6.30
N ALA A 771 14.31 -23.57 5.70
CA ALA A 771 13.95 -24.53 4.65
C ALA A 771 12.98 -25.62 5.17
N GLU A 772 13.05 -25.91 6.47
CA GLU A 772 12.11 -26.76 7.19
C GLU A 772 10.77 -26.05 7.40
N GLY A 773 10.73 -24.76 7.76
CA GLY A 773 9.50 -23.98 7.87
C GLY A 773 8.70 -23.89 6.57
N LEU A 774 9.39 -23.81 5.41
CA LEU A 774 8.78 -23.89 4.08
C LEU A 774 8.19 -25.28 3.75
N ARG A 775 8.80 -26.36 4.26
CA ARG A 775 8.30 -27.75 4.12
C ARG A 775 7.18 -28.06 5.12
N GLU A 776 7.23 -27.47 6.31
CA GLU A 776 6.23 -27.55 7.38
C GLU A 776 5.06 -26.58 7.18
N MET A 777 5.09 -25.75 6.14
CA MET A 777 3.93 -25.00 5.66
C MET A 777 2.85 -25.98 5.21
N GLY A 778 2.11 -26.52 6.16
CA GLY A 778 0.94 -27.37 5.96
C GLY A 778 -0.18 -26.58 5.27
N GLY A 779 0.04 -26.13 4.04
CA GLY A 779 -0.91 -25.37 3.24
C GLY A 779 -0.34 -24.11 2.61
N PHE A 780 -0.62 -23.95 1.31
CA PHE A 780 -0.38 -22.75 0.51
C PHE A 780 -1.02 -21.47 1.09
N TRP A 781 -2.09 -21.60 1.88
CA TRP A 781 -2.79 -20.47 2.49
C TRP A 781 -1.87 -19.66 3.43
N LYS A 782 -0.97 -20.32 4.18
CA LYS A 782 -0.04 -19.64 5.10
C LYS A 782 0.96 -18.74 4.37
N ALA A 783 1.44 -19.18 3.21
CA ALA A 783 2.37 -18.41 2.39
C ALA A 783 1.74 -17.14 1.80
N ILE A 784 0.44 -17.20 1.48
CA ILE A 784 -0.31 -16.01 1.05
C ILE A 784 -0.56 -15.10 2.25
N ALA A 785 -1.03 -15.67 3.36
CA ALA A 785 -1.35 -14.92 4.57
C ALA A 785 -0.13 -14.23 5.19
N SER A 786 1.08 -14.77 5.04
CA SER A 786 2.31 -14.19 5.60
C SER A 786 2.85 -12.99 4.83
N ARG A 787 2.27 -12.62 3.68
CA ARG A 787 2.72 -11.46 2.89
C ARG A 787 2.39 -10.14 3.55
N MET A 788 1.23 -10.05 4.21
CA MET A 788 0.75 -8.85 4.89
C MET A 788 0.03 -9.22 6.18
N CYS A 789 -0.01 -8.29 7.14
CA CYS A 789 -0.79 -8.47 8.34
C CYS A 789 -2.29 -8.52 8.04
N VAL A 790 -3.09 -9.05 8.97
CA VAL A 790 -4.57 -9.07 8.86
C VAL A 790 -5.17 -7.68 8.67
N CYS A 791 -4.48 -6.64 9.14
CA CYS A 791 -4.86 -5.24 8.95
C CYS A 791 -4.39 -4.66 7.60
N GLY A 792 -3.74 -5.44 6.74
CA GLY A 792 -3.13 -4.98 5.48
C GLY A 792 -1.80 -4.25 5.61
N GLY A 793 -1.23 -4.14 6.82
CA GLY A 793 0.08 -3.52 7.03
C GLY A 793 1.24 -4.48 6.77
N SER A 794 2.41 -3.93 6.43
CA SER A 794 3.63 -4.71 6.20
C SER A 794 4.20 -5.30 7.50
N TRP A 795 4.89 -6.43 7.34
CA TRP A 795 5.63 -7.09 8.40
C TRP A 795 7.04 -6.52 8.55
N TRP A 796 7.49 -6.34 9.78
CA TRP A 796 8.85 -5.95 10.12
C TRP A 796 9.53 -7.06 10.92
N VAL A 797 10.75 -7.44 10.55
CA VAL A 797 11.58 -8.37 11.33
C VAL A 797 12.31 -7.55 12.38
N GLY A 798 11.97 -7.79 13.65
CA GLY A 798 12.57 -7.08 14.79
C GLY A 798 13.95 -7.61 15.14
#